data_AF-A0A432WU41-F1
#
_entry.id   AF-A0A432WU41-F1
#
_cell.length_a   1.000
_cell.length_b   1.000
_cell.length_c   1.000
_cell.angle_alpha   90.00
_cell.angle_beta   90.00
_cell.angle_gamma   90.00
#
_symmetry.space_group_name_H-M   'P 1'
#
loop_
_entity.id
_entity.type
_entity.pdbx_description
1 polymer ?
#
loop_
_entity_poly.entity_id
_entity_poly.type
_entity_poly.pdbx_seq_one_letter_code
_entity_poly.pdbx_strand_id
1 'polypeptide(L)'
;MSNLTKHAAKTLKSTQKTKNESMKKTASAIKPKFLKPSALAKAVAFALAVAPMAHATTAPTANTANSLVSIQASSASEAHLSITLEEPTRLLTVLDSAINENRVSHEIYWPSARIIANDRTIEIRELRANIFNQLAQLPNEIASPLREQINSWKLGYQPYGAINRYQARLDINHNPLLPAGNYTLVLPKRPDNVYLYGFTNTPGAQPFVAGTSVRHFMSQQSQNEALLPSANRGHVLLTRNDTHAKLPWAAHNAGGQQLLPGDILFVGLREASAGGLLPFGKLEGVLSAQDTAKLEDNIQALLRHVVPPVQTEQQSAQTVSAQPQHNWRALARPLQLHETNWEQQNQGSLEPFLTEHPRRLTFNNYGHIGLIQMPSARNAPAGEFALSYNDMKEYYRYTVSVQLYDWLQASAFYVRIPNRLYSNDPNFSGDSIYTDKGFDVKFRLFEETNYWPEVSVGLIDMAGTGVLSSEYIAASKAVGPFDFTLGIGFGRMGTADSISNPFCEVVNDFCTRNLDPNDFSGRGGQFEAGNWFRGDAALFAGVEYQTPIDNLRLKVEYESNDYSRDLAGVPIDPKTAFNFGLNWQLSNVIDLSLNYERGDVLTFGFNIRSNFNRMPTININPPKRDPVLADAGQEPRYPDIENVNWARLAQNIRAQRTYAYSEIYLSASESETAPEGEANALNKVTVYTHPSRLRDPQDRLDRTARVLLAELPESISEIEIVEQTSRQPLIAYSFNADDYRRRIANADPDVRPDEAWEYIERVEPTPRPKEPENPEEYVYTTPNTDDWALKYPEQKLTPSWGILPLFEQGYGSPETFMFFQLQANVFANLQVNRNFSLHSSVGVNIYNNYDKFNFTVDSLVNDVPRVRTYAREYMQADAWLSRLQANYYKALSSEWHAQLYGGYLERMFAGAGGEILYRPLNSPFAYGLDINRVRQRDFNGGFGFRDYEVTTGFASLYYDVGQHIPAMEGGLITLNAGQFLAGDKGVKVNLQRRFDSGVVIGAFAAFTNLSSEEFGEGSFNKGFFISIPFDLFSINASRSRVGFAWSPLTRDGGQMLHTRGSLWHQTDERSPYFNK
;
A
#
# COMPACT_ATOMS: atom_id res chain seq x y z
N MET A 1 46.38 -20.81 -20.12
CA MET A 1 47.05 -22.01 -19.58
C MET A 1 46.31 -22.42 -18.32
N SER A 2 45.42 -23.41 -18.42
CA SER A 2 45.74 -24.83 -18.24
C SER A 2 45.95 -25.18 -16.75
N ASN A 3 44.84 -25.39 -16.03
CA ASN A 3 44.68 -26.42 -14.98
C ASN A 3 43.48 -26.20 -14.03
N LEU A 4 42.35 -25.66 -14.50
CA LEU A 4 41.09 -25.64 -13.71
C LEU A 4 39.83 -26.04 -14.50
N THR A 5 40.00 -26.61 -15.71
CA THR A 5 38.91 -27.07 -16.60
C THR A 5 38.96 -28.59 -16.86
N LYS A 6 39.45 -29.39 -15.90
CA LYS A 6 39.55 -30.86 -16.04
C LYS A 6 38.80 -31.69 -14.98
N HIS A 7 37.92 -31.09 -14.16
CA HIS A 7 37.14 -31.85 -13.17
C HIS A 7 35.60 -31.69 -13.23
N ALA A 8 35.05 -30.95 -14.20
CA ALA A 8 33.59 -30.83 -14.37
C ALA A 8 33.02 -31.52 -15.64
N ALA A 9 33.85 -32.25 -16.40
CA ALA A 9 33.46 -32.84 -17.69
C ALA A 9 33.46 -34.38 -17.72
N LYS A 10 33.41 -35.07 -16.57
CA LYS A 10 33.45 -36.54 -16.50
C LYS A 10 32.27 -37.22 -15.78
N THR A 11 31.21 -36.47 -15.46
CA THR A 11 30.03 -37.02 -14.76
C THR A 11 28.72 -36.54 -15.38
N LEU A 12 28.63 -36.49 -16.70
CA LEU A 12 27.39 -36.19 -17.44
C LEU A 12 27.36 -36.89 -18.82
N LYS A 13 27.95 -38.08 -18.89
CA LYS A 13 27.83 -39.04 -20.01
C LYS A 13 27.77 -40.47 -19.47
N SER A 14 26.73 -40.79 -18.68
CA SER A 14 26.39 -42.18 -18.36
C SER A 14 24.93 -42.34 -17.93
N THR A 15 23.97 -41.83 -18.72
CA THR A 15 22.57 -42.31 -18.68
C THR A 15 21.78 -41.86 -19.92
N GLN A 16 22.34 -42.12 -21.10
CA GLN A 16 21.62 -42.10 -22.37
C GLN A 16 21.89 -43.43 -23.09
N LYS A 17 21.31 -44.51 -22.56
CA LYS A 17 21.03 -45.77 -23.26
C LYS A 17 20.32 -46.72 -22.30
N THR A 18 19.01 -46.59 -22.18
CA THR A 18 18.00 -47.62 -21.81
C THR A 18 16.72 -46.91 -21.34
N LYS A 19 15.91 -46.43 -22.28
CA LYS A 19 14.47 -46.18 -22.10
C LYS A 19 13.88 -45.80 -23.46
N ASN A 20 13.85 -46.79 -24.34
CA ASN A 20 13.07 -46.74 -25.57
C ASN A 20 12.58 -48.17 -25.86
N GLU A 21 11.80 -48.68 -24.92
CA GLU A 21 10.93 -49.85 -25.06
C GLU A 21 10.10 -49.89 -23.79
N SER A 22 8.78 -49.63 -23.90
CA SER A 22 7.74 -49.67 -22.86
C SER A 22 6.86 -48.41 -22.82
N MET A 23 6.26 -48.00 -23.95
CA MET A 23 4.99 -47.25 -23.94
C MET A 23 4.26 -47.44 -25.28
N LYS A 24 3.60 -48.59 -25.44
CA LYS A 24 2.40 -48.80 -26.27
C LYS A 24 1.85 -50.20 -25.93
N LYS A 25 0.55 -50.27 -25.63
CA LYS A 25 -0.23 -51.37 -25.01
C LYS A 25 -0.11 -51.33 -23.48
N THR A 26 -1.15 -51.08 -22.70
CA THR A 26 -2.48 -51.73 -22.74
C THR A 26 -3.54 -50.79 -22.16
N ALA A 27 -4.63 -50.60 -22.90
CA ALA A 27 -5.87 -50.00 -22.43
C ALA A 27 -6.70 -51.06 -21.69
N SER A 28 -7.29 -50.72 -20.54
CA SER A 28 -8.62 -51.16 -20.06
C SER A 28 -8.73 -51.04 -18.54
N ALA A 29 -9.91 -50.59 -18.10
CA ALA A 29 -10.47 -50.64 -16.76
C ALA A 29 -9.91 -49.64 -15.72
N ILE A 30 -10.70 -48.62 -15.39
CA ILE A 30 -11.37 -48.46 -14.09
C ILE A 30 -12.31 -47.24 -14.16
N LYS A 31 -13.61 -47.47 -13.90
CA LYS A 31 -14.68 -46.46 -13.80
C LYS A 31 -14.56 -45.67 -12.48
N PRO A 32 -14.87 -44.37 -12.44
CA PRO A 32 -15.36 -43.71 -11.23
C PRO A 32 -16.90 -43.62 -11.23
N LYS A 33 -17.48 -43.89 -10.06
CA LYS A 33 -18.91 -43.89 -9.77
C LYS A 33 -19.49 -42.47 -9.77
N PHE A 34 -20.62 -42.31 -10.46
CA PHE A 34 -21.55 -41.19 -10.31
C PHE A 34 -22.28 -41.26 -8.96
N LEU A 35 -22.36 -40.13 -8.26
CA LEU A 35 -23.33 -39.88 -7.19
C LEU A 35 -24.22 -38.71 -7.61
N LYS A 36 -25.54 -38.96 -7.47
CA LYS A 36 -26.66 -38.15 -7.95
C LYS A 36 -26.84 -36.88 -7.10
N PRO A 37 -27.35 -35.77 -7.67
CA PRO A 37 -28.02 -34.73 -6.91
C PRO A 37 -29.50 -35.10 -6.74
N SER A 38 -29.99 -35.08 -5.49
CA SER A 38 -31.42 -35.21 -5.18
C SER A 38 -32.01 -33.83 -4.89
N ALA A 39 -33.18 -33.62 -5.49
CA ALA A 39 -33.92 -32.39 -5.61
C ALA A 39 -34.56 -31.91 -4.31
N LEU A 40 -34.76 -30.59 -4.20
CA LEU A 40 -35.86 -30.01 -3.43
C LEU A 40 -36.40 -28.78 -4.18
N ALA A 41 -37.64 -28.85 -4.63
CA ALA A 41 -38.41 -27.70 -5.10
C ALA A 41 -39.90 -27.90 -4.81
N LYS A 42 -40.50 -26.91 -4.11
CA LYS A 42 -41.89 -26.39 -4.12
C LYS A 42 -42.07 -25.58 -2.81
N ALA A 43 -42.06 -24.25 -2.80
CA ALA A 43 -43.08 -23.28 -3.29
C ALA A 43 -44.43 -23.39 -2.55
N VAL A 44 -45.19 -22.37 -2.12
CA VAL A 44 -45.08 -20.90 -1.88
C VAL A 44 -46.51 -20.45 -1.43
N ALA A 45 -46.64 -19.41 -0.59
CA ALA A 45 -47.82 -18.48 -0.43
C ALA A 45 -49.15 -19.01 0.18
N PHE A 46 -50.04 -18.26 0.84
CA PHE A 46 -50.21 -16.82 1.18
C PHE A 46 -51.37 -16.64 2.20
N ALA A 47 -51.49 -15.42 2.76
CA ALA A 47 -52.72 -14.69 3.17
C ALA A 47 -53.45 -15.04 4.49
N LEU A 48 -54.09 -14.12 5.24
CA LEU A 48 -54.09 -12.65 5.45
C LEU A 48 -55.21 -12.35 6.50
N ALA A 49 -55.26 -11.11 7.02
CA ALA A 49 -56.41 -10.39 7.63
C ALA A 49 -56.38 -10.22 9.18
N VAL A 50 -56.11 -9.04 9.77
CA VAL A 50 -56.83 -7.73 9.86
C VAL A 50 -57.52 -7.55 11.24
N ALA A 51 -57.32 -6.35 11.81
CA ALA A 51 -57.69 -5.76 13.12
C ALA A 51 -59.23 -5.68 13.39
N PRO A 52 -59.80 -5.13 14.53
CA PRO A 52 -59.31 -4.06 15.42
C PRO A 52 -59.66 -4.14 16.95
N MET A 53 -59.25 -3.05 17.64
CA MET A 53 -59.37 -2.68 19.07
C MET A 53 -60.76 -2.80 19.74
N ALA A 54 -60.79 -3.07 21.06
CA ALA A 54 -61.62 -2.37 22.04
C ALA A 54 -61.19 -2.67 23.50
N HIS A 55 -61.36 -1.66 24.36
CA HIS A 55 -60.97 -1.57 25.78
C HIS A 55 -61.82 -2.41 26.76
N ALA A 56 -61.26 -2.53 27.97
CA ALA A 56 -61.90 -2.39 29.29
C ALA A 56 -62.01 -3.65 30.17
N THR A 57 -61.14 -3.65 31.21
CA THR A 57 -61.43 -3.91 32.64
C THR A 57 -62.33 -5.08 33.03
N THR A 58 -61.78 -6.02 33.80
CA THR A 58 -62.00 -6.15 35.26
C THR A 58 -61.28 -7.41 35.79
N ALA A 59 -60.57 -7.30 36.91
CA ALA A 59 -60.11 -8.45 37.69
C ALA A 59 -61.26 -8.98 38.58
N PRO A 60 -61.27 -10.27 38.95
CA PRO A 60 -61.06 -10.58 40.36
C PRO A 60 -60.23 -11.87 40.66
N THR A 61 -59.31 -11.69 41.61
CA THR A 61 -58.86 -12.52 42.75
C THR A 61 -59.04 -14.06 42.84
N ALA A 62 -57.88 -14.72 42.98
CA ALA A 62 -57.40 -15.53 44.15
C ALA A 62 -57.53 -17.07 44.21
N ASN A 63 -56.33 -17.67 44.40
CA ASN A 63 -55.95 -18.89 45.16
C ASN A 63 -56.38 -20.26 44.60
N THR A 64 -55.55 -21.31 44.45
CA THR A 64 -54.32 -21.79 45.09
C THR A 64 -53.52 -22.65 44.09
N ALA A 65 -52.19 -22.60 44.04
CA ALA A 65 -51.39 -23.53 43.21
C ALA A 65 -50.29 -24.21 44.05
N ASN A 66 -50.32 -25.55 44.08
CA ASN A 66 -49.22 -26.40 44.50
C ASN A 66 -47.97 -26.03 43.68
N SER A 67 -46.84 -25.76 44.33
CA SER A 67 -45.59 -25.40 43.65
C SER A 67 -45.01 -26.63 42.93
N LEU A 68 -45.06 -26.64 41.60
CA LEU A 68 -44.50 -27.68 40.71
C LEU A 68 -42.96 -27.79 40.75
N VAL A 69 -42.30 -26.93 41.53
CA VAL A 69 -40.85 -26.82 41.67
C VAL A 69 -40.54 -26.84 43.16
N SER A 70 -39.71 -27.79 43.61
CA SER A 70 -39.15 -27.77 44.96
C SER A 70 -37.72 -27.28 44.91
N ILE A 71 -37.40 -26.24 45.71
CA ILE A 71 -36.07 -25.63 45.75
C ILE A 71 -35.55 -25.68 47.18
N GLN A 72 -34.36 -26.26 47.36
CA GLN A 72 -33.65 -26.25 48.63
C GLN A 72 -32.34 -25.48 48.46
N ALA A 73 -32.18 -24.39 49.23
CA ALA A 73 -30.92 -23.66 49.28
C ALA A 73 -29.84 -24.50 49.98
N SER A 74 -28.64 -24.60 49.39
CA SER A 74 -27.53 -25.26 50.06
C SER A 74 -27.02 -24.39 51.20
N SER A 75 -26.77 -24.98 52.38
CA SER A 75 -26.35 -24.25 53.60
C SER A 75 -24.96 -23.60 53.53
N ALA A 76 -24.26 -23.70 52.38
CA ALA A 76 -22.87 -23.25 52.22
C ALA A 76 -22.68 -22.08 51.22
N SER A 77 -23.64 -21.77 50.34
CA SER A 77 -23.66 -20.51 49.59
C SER A 77 -25.05 -20.20 48.99
N GLU A 78 -25.48 -18.94 49.06
CA GLU A 78 -26.74 -18.46 48.44
C GLU A 78 -26.77 -18.58 46.91
N ALA A 79 -25.64 -18.91 46.28
CA ALA A 79 -25.48 -19.00 44.82
C ALA A 79 -25.75 -20.40 44.24
N HIS A 80 -25.81 -21.46 45.05
CA HIS A 80 -26.11 -22.83 44.60
C HIS A 80 -27.46 -23.30 45.15
N LEU A 81 -28.44 -23.44 44.26
CA LEU A 81 -29.79 -23.90 44.59
C LEU A 81 -30.02 -25.29 44.01
N SER A 82 -30.36 -26.25 44.88
CA SER A 82 -30.78 -27.58 44.45
C SER A 82 -32.26 -27.54 44.07
N ILE A 83 -32.58 -27.99 42.86
CA ILE A 83 -33.91 -27.94 42.28
C ILE A 83 -34.33 -29.37 41.91
N THR A 84 -35.50 -29.78 42.38
CA THR A 84 -36.11 -31.05 41.95
C THR A 84 -37.40 -30.73 41.20
N LEU A 85 -37.45 -31.16 39.94
CA LEU A 85 -38.60 -31.01 39.06
C LEU A 85 -39.35 -32.34 38.98
N GLU A 86 -40.59 -32.38 39.47
CA GLU A 86 -41.45 -33.57 39.41
C GLU A 86 -42.06 -33.77 38.01
N GLU A 87 -42.30 -32.67 37.28
CA GLU A 87 -42.80 -32.66 35.91
C GLU A 87 -41.97 -31.72 35.02
N PRO A 88 -42.00 -31.89 33.68
CA PRO A 88 -41.29 -31.00 32.77
C PRO A 88 -41.73 -29.54 32.93
N THR A 89 -40.80 -28.67 33.32
CA THR A 89 -41.09 -27.27 33.69
C THR A 89 -40.25 -26.29 32.87
N ARG A 90 -40.84 -25.17 32.44
CA ARG A 90 -40.12 -24.13 31.67
C ARG A 90 -39.09 -23.40 32.52
N LEU A 91 -37.93 -23.10 31.94
CA LEU A 91 -36.82 -22.41 32.62
C LEU A 91 -37.26 -21.12 33.33
N LEU A 92 -38.11 -20.30 32.70
CA LEU A 92 -38.60 -19.06 33.30
C LEU A 92 -39.35 -19.30 34.62
N THR A 93 -40.21 -20.33 34.67
CA THR A 93 -40.94 -20.70 35.89
C THR A 93 -39.98 -21.13 36.99
N VAL A 94 -38.95 -21.90 36.64
CA VAL A 94 -37.89 -22.31 37.58
C VAL A 94 -37.11 -21.11 38.11
N LEU A 95 -36.75 -20.15 37.24
CA LEU A 95 -36.05 -18.93 37.64
C LEU A 95 -36.91 -18.00 38.50
N ASP A 96 -38.19 -17.84 38.17
CA ASP A 96 -39.11 -17.00 38.93
C ASP A 96 -39.39 -17.59 40.32
N SER A 97 -39.58 -18.91 40.46
CA SER A 97 -39.65 -19.58 41.76
C SER A 97 -38.35 -19.43 42.55
N ALA A 98 -37.19 -19.65 41.92
CA ALA A 98 -35.89 -19.54 42.59
C ALA A 98 -35.60 -18.14 43.16
N ILE A 99 -35.94 -17.08 42.40
CA ILE A 99 -35.69 -15.69 42.81
C ILE A 99 -36.71 -15.21 43.85
N ASN A 100 -37.99 -15.54 43.66
CA ASN A 100 -39.06 -15.05 44.53
C ASN A 100 -39.14 -15.78 45.87
N GLU A 101 -38.87 -17.09 45.91
CA GLU A 101 -39.03 -17.90 47.13
C GLU A 101 -37.79 -17.87 48.04
N ASN A 102 -36.58 -17.78 47.49
CA ASN A 102 -35.33 -17.88 48.27
C ASN A 102 -34.62 -16.54 48.55
N ARG A 103 -35.23 -15.39 48.23
CA ARG A 103 -34.66 -14.04 48.46
C ARG A 103 -33.21 -13.88 47.96
N VAL A 104 -32.85 -14.50 46.83
CA VAL A 104 -31.51 -14.39 46.25
C VAL A 104 -31.23 -12.92 45.90
N SER A 105 -30.05 -12.42 46.28
CA SER A 105 -29.66 -11.01 46.10
C SER A 105 -29.77 -10.54 44.63
N HIS A 106 -30.02 -9.24 44.42
CA HIS A 106 -30.24 -8.62 43.11
C HIS A 106 -29.00 -8.55 42.19
N GLU A 107 -27.83 -9.03 42.63
CA GLU A 107 -26.55 -8.90 41.92
C GLU A 107 -26.14 -10.17 41.15
N ILE A 108 -27.08 -10.76 40.40
CA ILE A 108 -26.82 -11.97 39.60
C ILE A 108 -26.09 -11.59 38.30
N TYR A 109 -24.92 -12.19 38.07
CA TYR A 109 -24.21 -12.07 36.80
C TYR A 109 -24.62 -13.17 35.82
N TRP A 110 -25.68 -12.89 35.06
CA TRP A 110 -26.30 -13.82 34.10
C TRP A 110 -25.33 -14.47 33.09
N PRO A 111 -24.29 -13.79 32.56
CA PRO A 111 -23.34 -14.45 31.64
C PRO A 111 -22.63 -15.67 32.25
N SER A 112 -22.50 -15.75 33.58
CA SER A 112 -21.92 -16.90 34.29
C SER A 112 -22.95 -17.79 34.98
N ALA A 113 -24.25 -17.48 34.89
CA ALA A 113 -25.31 -18.28 35.50
C ALA A 113 -25.51 -19.61 34.75
N ARG A 114 -25.64 -20.73 35.47
CA ARG A 114 -25.71 -22.07 34.88
C ARG A 114 -26.78 -22.93 35.54
N ILE A 115 -27.35 -23.84 34.78
CA ILE A 115 -28.22 -24.91 35.28
C ILE A 115 -27.51 -26.22 34.98
N ILE A 116 -27.29 -27.01 36.02
CA ILE A 116 -26.54 -28.25 35.96
C ILE A 116 -27.52 -29.40 36.14
N ALA A 117 -27.59 -30.33 35.19
CA ALA A 117 -28.35 -31.56 35.34
C ALA A 117 -27.51 -32.57 36.14
N ASN A 118 -27.93 -32.89 37.36
CA ASN A 118 -27.15 -33.72 38.28
C ASN A 118 -27.19 -35.22 37.90
N ASP A 119 -28.15 -35.61 37.07
CA ASP A 119 -28.40 -36.97 36.58
C ASP A 119 -27.55 -37.35 35.34
N ARG A 120 -27.01 -36.37 34.59
CA ARG A 120 -26.24 -36.60 33.36
C ARG A 120 -24.71 -36.57 33.53
N THR A 121 -24.21 -36.97 34.70
CA THR A 121 -22.77 -36.99 35.01
C THR A 121 -21.95 -37.99 34.17
N ILE A 122 -22.59 -39.00 33.58
CA ILE A 122 -21.93 -40.03 32.74
C ILE A 122 -21.35 -39.41 31.47
N GLU A 123 -22.04 -38.46 30.83
CA GLU A 123 -21.62 -37.87 29.56
C GLU A 123 -20.33 -37.05 29.69
N ILE A 124 -20.19 -36.32 30.80
CA ILE A 124 -18.96 -35.59 31.12
C ILE A 124 -17.80 -36.58 31.32
N ARG A 125 -18.08 -37.71 31.98
CA ARG A 125 -17.07 -38.75 32.25
C ARG A 125 -16.56 -39.37 30.95
N GLU A 126 -17.45 -39.65 30.00
CA GLU A 126 -17.11 -40.17 28.68
C GLU A 126 -16.30 -39.15 27.86
N LEU A 127 -16.72 -37.88 27.82
CA LEU A 127 -16.01 -36.82 27.12
C LEU A 127 -14.59 -36.62 27.67
N ARG A 128 -14.44 -36.61 28.99
CA ARG A 128 -13.14 -36.53 29.67
C ARG A 128 -12.26 -37.75 29.39
N ALA A 129 -12.84 -38.96 29.40
CA ALA A 129 -12.11 -40.18 29.06
C ALA A 129 -11.60 -40.16 27.61
N ASN A 130 -12.40 -39.66 26.67
CA ASN A 130 -12.00 -39.51 25.27
C ASN A 130 -10.80 -38.54 25.12
N ILE A 131 -10.86 -37.38 25.78
CA ILE A 131 -9.73 -36.43 25.79
C ILE A 131 -8.49 -37.07 26.39
N PHE A 132 -8.61 -37.82 27.50
CA PHE A 132 -7.46 -38.49 28.11
C PHE A 132 -6.84 -39.57 27.23
N ASN A 133 -7.64 -40.29 26.46
CA ASN A 133 -7.15 -41.23 25.44
C ASN A 133 -6.40 -40.50 24.32
N GLN A 134 -6.86 -39.33 23.87
CA GLN A 134 -6.14 -38.51 22.89
C GLN A 134 -4.83 -37.95 23.46
N LEU A 135 -4.84 -37.47 24.72
CA LEU A 135 -3.64 -37.00 25.40
C LEU A 135 -2.62 -38.13 25.65
N ALA A 136 -3.03 -39.40 25.71
CA ALA A 136 -2.12 -40.54 25.81
C ALA A 136 -1.26 -40.76 24.57
N GLN A 137 -1.62 -40.15 23.44
CA GLN A 137 -0.84 -40.22 22.19
C GLN A 137 0.24 -39.12 22.13
N LEU A 138 0.23 -38.15 23.06
CA LEU A 138 1.17 -37.05 23.14
C LEU A 138 2.36 -37.37 24.07
N PRO A 139 3.55 -36.77 23.87
CA PRO A 139 4.66 -36.82 24.81
C PRO A 139 4.22 -36.41 26.22
N ASN A 140 4.71 -37.11 27.24
CA ASN A 140 4.31 -36.87 28.64
C ASN A 140 4.54 -35.42 29.10
N GLU A 141 5.58 -34.76 28.59
CA GLU A 141 5.89 -33.34 28.89
C GLU A 141 4.76 -32.39 28.44
N ILE A 142 4.05 -32.73 27.38
CA ILE A 142 2.94 -31.97 26.80
C ILE A 142 1.61 -32.43 27.43
N ALA A 143 1.43 -33.75 27.60
CA ALA A 143 0.20 -34.35 28.08
C ALA A 143 -0.04 -34.16 29.58
N SER A 144 1.00 -34.23 30.41
CA SER A 144 0.86 -34.23 31.87
C SER A 144 0.28 -32.92 32.42
N PRO A 145 0.79 -31.72 32.04
CA PRO A 145 0.25 -30.46 32.53
C PRO A 145 -1.22 -30.26 32.12
N LEU A 146 -1.58 -30.69 30.90
CA LEU A 146 -2.95 -30.55 30.41
C LEU A 146 -3.91 -31.53 31.11
N ARG A 147 -3.47 -32.76 31.43
CA ARG A 147 -4.26 -33.70 32.26
C ARG A 147 -4.51 -33.15 33.65
N GLU A 148 -3.50 -32.52 34.26
CA GLU A 148 -3.62 -31.90 35.59
C GLU A 148 -4.62 -30.74 35.56
N GLN A 149 -4.55 -29.87 34.56
CA GLN A 149 -5.53 -28.80 34.37
C GLN A 149 -6.95 -29.34 34.20
N ILE A 150 -7.17 -30.32 33.31
CA ILE A 150 -8.50 -30.93 33.11
C ILE A 150 -8.99 -31.63 34.40
N ASN A 151 -8.09 -32.23 35.18
CA ASN A 151 -8.44 -32.84 36.46
C ASN A 151 -8.91 -31.82 37.50
N SER A 152 -8.37 -30.59 37.44
CA SER A 152 -8.74 -29.49 38.35
C SER A 152 -10.09 -28.85 38.06
N TRP A 153 -10.62 -29.02 36.83
CA TRP A 153 -11.89 -28.40 36.43
C TRP A 153 -13.08 -29.02 37.17
N LYS A 154 -13.89 -28.16 37.79
CA LYS A 154 -15.21 -28.54 38.30
C LYS A 154 -16.18 -28.59 37.13
N LEU A 155 -16.70 -29.78 36.84
CA LEU A 155 -17.55 -30.02 35.67
C LEU A 155 -18.98 -30.38 36.11
N GLY A 156 -19.96 -29.75 35.48
CA GLY A 156 -21.38 -30.00 35.68
C GLY A 156 -22.09 -30.03 34.32
N TYR A 157 -22.92 -31.04 34.09
CA TYR A 157 -23.54 -31.20 32.79
C TYR A 157 -24.53 -30.07 32.59
N GLN A 158 -24.29 -29.26 31.58
CA GLN A 158 -25.11 -28.11 31.29
C GLN A 158 -25.93 -28.42 30.04
N PRO A 159 -27.25 -28.71 30.18
CA PRO A 159 -28.09 -29.13 29.07
C PRO A 159 -28.46 -28.01 28.09
N TYR A 160 -28.38 -26.74 28.52
CA TYR A 160 -28.82 -25.58 27.74
C TYR A 160 -27.80 -24.45 27.79
N GLY A 161 -27.76 -23.58 26.77
CA GLY A 161 -26.86 -22.42 26.69
C GLY A 161 -27.15 -21.33 27.73
N ALA A 162 -26.74 -20.09 27.44
CA ALA A 162 -26.84 -19.00 28.40
C ALA A 162 -28.24 -18.80 29.00
N ILE A 163 -28.27 -18.72 30.33
CA ILE A 163 -29.48 -18.50 31.10
C ILE A 163 -29.67 -17.00 31.28
N ASN A 164 -30.78 -16.48 30.78
CA ASN A 164 -31.12 -15.08 30.95
C ASN A 164 -32.62 -14.93 31.19
N ARG A 165 -33.01 -14.48 32.39
CA ARG A 165 -34.40 -14.29 32.78
C ARG A 165 -35.16 -13.33 31.85
N TYR A 166 -34.51 -12.26 31.38
CA TYR A 166 -35.15 -11.28 30.49
C TYR A 166 -35.37 -11.85 29.09
N GLN A 167 -34.37 -12.53 28.52
CA GLN A 167 -34.53 -13.17 27.21
C GLN A 167 -35.57 -14.30 27.27
N ALA A 168 -35.60 -15.08 28.35
CA ALA A 168 -36.59 -16.13 28.56
C ALA A 168 -38.05 -15.61 28.64
N ARG A 169 -38.26 -14.33 28.97
CA ARG A 169 -39.57 -13.67 28.92
C ARG A 169 -39.97 -13.23 27.51
N LEU A 170 -38.99 -12.89 26.68
CA LEU A 170 -39.19 -12.28 25.37
C LEU A 170 -39.22 -13.32 24.24
N ASP A 171 -38.49 -14.43 24.40
CA ASP A 171 -38.33 -15.46 23.37
C ASP A 171 -38.41 -16.88 23.97
N ILE A 172 -39.27 -17.71 23.38
CA ILE A 172 -39.47 -19.11 23.78
C ILE A 172 -38.22 -19.97 23.57
N ASN A 173 -37.34 -19.62 22.62
CA ASN A 173 -36.09 -20.34 22.38
C ASN A 173 -35.10 -20.19 23.54
N HIS A 174 -35.19 -19.08 24.28
CA HIS A 174 -34.40 -18.80 25.49
C HIS A 174 -35.10 -19.28 26.77
N ASN A 175 -36.26 -19.95 26.63
CA ASN A 175 -37.04 -20.52 27.72
C ASN A 175 -37.31 -22.03 27.49
N PRO A 176 -36.27 -22.89 27.50
CA PRO A 176 -36.42 -24.31 27.23
C PRO A 176 -37.32 -25.00 28.27
N LEU A 177 -37.99 -26.07 27.84
CA LEU A 177 -38.72 -26.98 28.72
C LEU A 177 -37.72 -27.96 29.35
N LEU A 178 -37.47 -27.83 30.65
CA LEU A 178 -36.57 -28.69 31.40
C LEU A 178 -37.31 -30.00 31.73
N PRO A 179 -36.78 -31.20 31.43
CA PRO A 179 -37.43 -32.45 31.80
C PRO A 179 -37.40 -32.67 33.33
N ALA A 180 -38.29 -33.52 33.83
CA ALA A 180 -38.30 -33.94 35.23
C ALA A 180 -36.94 -34.52 35.63
N GLY A 181 -36.41 -34.12 36.79
CA GLY A 181 -35.05 -34.46 37.20
C GLY A 181 -34.49 -33.55 38.29
N ASN A 182 -33.26 -33.84 38.70
CA ASN A 182 -32.54 -33.07 39.72
C ASN A 182 -31.53 -32.14 39.07
N TYR A 183 -31.65 -30.85 39.36
CA TYR A 183 -30.80 -29.80 38.83
C TYR A 183 -30.13 -29.02 39.95
N THR A 184 -28.97 -28.43 39.63
CA THR A 184 -28.35 -27.39 40.46
C THR A 184 -28.33 -26.10 39.67
N LEU A 185 -29.01 -25.07 40.17
CA LEU A 185 -28.96 -23.73 39.59
C LEU A 185 -27.85 -22.93 40.28
N VAL A 186 -26.92 -22.42 39.48
CA VAL A 186 -25.77 -21.63 39.91
C VAL A 186 -25.98 -20.18 39.48
N LEU A 187 -26.11 -19.28 40.46
CA LEU A 187 -26.35 -17.85 40.28
C LEU A 187 -25.19 -17.04 40.88
N PRO A 188 -24.05 -16.91 40.18
CA PRO A 188 -22.87 -16.25 40.72
C PRO A 188 -22.97 -14.72 40.66
N LYS A 189 -22.21 -14.05 41.53
CA LYS A 189 -21.88 -12.61 41.37
C LYS A 189 -20.89 -12.42 40.21
N ARG A 190 -20.74 -11.18 39.74
CA ARG A 190 -19.80 -10.85 38.66
C ARG A 190 -18.36 -11.14 39.10
N PRO A 191 -17.60 -12.00 38.39
CA PRO A 191 -16.21 -12.25 38.72
C PRO A 191 -15.33 -11.05 38.34
N ASP A 192 -14.20 -10.93 39.03
CA ASP A 192 -13.12 -9.96 38.80
C ASP A 192 -11.95 -10.55 37.99
N ASN A 193 -12.15 -11.74 37.41
CA ASN A 193 -11.12 -12.52 36.72
C ASN A 193 -11.62 -13.12 35.39
N VAL A 194 -10.69 -13.45 34.51
CA VAL A 194 -10.84 -14.35 33.35
C VAL A 194 -10.01 -15.61 33.59
N TYR A 195 -10.32 -16.72 32.92
CA TYR A 195 -9.60 -17.98 33.11
C TYR A 195 -8.77 -18.33 31.89
N LEU A 196 -7.48 -18.61 32.09
CA LEU A 196 -6.56 -19.06 31.04
C LEU A 196 -6.17 -20.51 31.26
N TYR A 197 -6.36 -21.37 30.26
CA TYR A 197 -6.00 -22.79 30.32
C TYR A 197 -5.30 -23.24 29.02
N GLY A 198 -4.77 -24.46 29.01
CA GLY A 198 -4.09 -25.05 27.85
C GLY A 198 -2.58 -24.93 27.95
N PHE A 199 -1.93 -24.58 26.83
CA PHE A 199 -0.47 -24.52 26.73
C PHE A 199 0.13 -23.22 27.32
N THR A 200 -0.01 -23.05 28.63
CA THR A 200 0.49 -21.90 29.40
C THR A 200 1.20 -22.33 30.69
N ASN A 201 2.16 -21.53 31.14
CA ASN A 201 2.85 -21.65 32.43
C ASN A 201 2.02 -21.11 33.61
N THR A 202 0.92 -20.41 33.33
CA THR A 202 0.07 -19.73 34.33
C THR A 202 -1.41 -20.13 34.17
N PRO A 203 -1.76 -21.44 34.26
CA PRO A 203 -3.14 -21.86 34.14
C PRO A 203 -3.98 -21.42 35.35
N GLY A 204 -5.21 -20.97 35.11
CA GLY A 204 -6.15 -20.57 36.17
C GLY A 204 -6.68 -19.14 36.01
N ALA A 205 -7.13 -18.57 37.13
CA ALA A 205 -7.70 -17.23 37.18
C ALA A 205 -6.64 -16.16 36.94
N GLN A 206 -6.95 -15.22 36.05
CA GLN A 206 -6.17 -14.06 35.66
C GLN A 206 -7.01 -12.80 35.90
N PRO A 207 -6.43 -11.69 36.35
CA PRO A 207 -7.20 -10.47 36.64
C PRO A 207 -7.91 -9.96 35.39
N PHE A 208 -9.20 -9.63 35.53
CA PHE A 208 -9.99 -9.03 34.46
C PHE A 208 -9.77 -7.51 34.42
N VAL A 209 -9.56 -6.98 33.22
CA VAL A 209 -9.42 -5.54 32.98
C VAL A 209 -10.44 -5.13 31.92
N ALA A 210 -11.31 -4.19 32.28
CA ALA A 210 -12.37 -3.72 31.39
C ALA A 210 -11.78 -3.09 30.10
N GLY A 211 -12.44 -3.32 28.97
CA GLY A 211 -12.00 -2.79 27.66
C GLY A 211 -10.85 -3.57 27.00
N THR A 212 -10.31 -4.59 27.65
CA THR A 212 -9.21 -5.41 27.10
C THR A 212 -9.70 -6.33 25.97
N SER A 213 -9.08 -6.24 24.79
CA SER A 213 -9.32 -7.18 23.69
C SER A 213 -8.63 -8.53 23.93
N VAL A 214 -9.13 -9.58 23.28
CA VAL A 214 -8.50 -10.92 23.34
C VAL A 214 -7.06 -10.86 22.81
N ARG A 215 -6.81 -10.08 21.75
CA ARG A 215 -5.46 -9.81 21.23
C ARG A 215 -4.56 -9.18 22.29
N HIS A 216 -5.03 -8.11 22.93
CA HIS A 216 -4.28 -7.40 23.97
C HIS A 216 -3.89 -8.35 25.10
N PHE A 217 -4.87 -9.09 25.63
CA PHE A 217 -4.66 -10.07 26.68
C PHE A 217 -3.64 -11.16 26.26
N MET A 218 -3.83 -11.79 25.11
CA MET A 218 -2.95 -12.88 24.64
C MET A 218 -1.55 -12.39 24.27
N SER A 219 -1.41 -11.17 23.74
CA SER A 219 -0.12 -10.54 23.47
C SER A 219 0.66 -10.33 24.76
N GLN A 220 0.01 -9.86 25.83
CA GLN A 220 0.65 -9.72 27.14
C GLN A 220 1.09 -11.07 27.72
N GLN A 221 0.25 -12.11 27.63
CA GLN A 221 0.63 -13.46 28.04
C GLN A 221 1.86 -13.97 27.25
N SER A 222 1.94 -13.67 25.95
CA SER A 222 3.10 -14.03 25.14
C SER A 222 4.36 -13.22 25.47
N GLN A 223 4.24 -11.93 25.79
CA GLN A 223 5.37 -11.05 26.14
C GLN A 223 5.95 -11.38 27.50
N ASN A 224 5.12 -11.82 28.44
CA ASN A 224 5.53 -12.22 29.79
C ASN A 224 6.02 -13.68 29.86
N GLU A 225 6.29 -14.33 28.72
CA GLU A 225 6.71 -15.73 28.64
C GLU A 225 5.75 -16.72 29.34
N ALA A 226 4.48 -16.35 29.47
CA ALA A 226 3.45 -17.16 30.11
C ALA A 226 2.90 -18.26 29.19
N LEU A 227 3.21 -18.24 27.89
CA LEU A 227 2.82 -19.28 26.93
C LEU A 227 3.96 -20.28 26.70
N LEU A 228 3.64 -21.57 26.68
CA LEU A 228 4.62 -22.62 26.38
C LEU A 228 5.14 -22.50 24.92
N PRO A 229 6.35 -23.00 24.60
CA PRO A 229 6.88 -22.98 23.24
C PRO A 229 5.97 -23.68 22.21
N SER A 230 5.23 -24.70 22.65
CA SER A 230 4.29 -25.47 21.82
C SER A 230 2.89 -24.84 21.70
N ALA A 231 2.67 -23.67 22.31
CA ALA A 231 1.40 -22.97 22.29
C ALA A 231 1.03 -22.42 20.91
N ASN A 232 -0.25 -22.48 20.56
CA ASN A 232 -0.77 -21.85 19.36
C ASN A 232 -0.72 -20.32 19.48
N ARG A 233 0.06 -19.68 18.59
CA ARG A 233 0.18 -18.22 18.51
C ARG A 233 -0.68 -17.59 17.40
N GLY A 234 -1.53 -18.38 16.75
CA GLY A 234 -2.44 -17.99 15.68
C GLY A 234 -3.84 -17.63 16.18
N HIS A 235 -4.33 -18.39 17.15
CA HIS A 235 -5.68 -18.27 17.68
C HIS A 235 -5.77 -18.80 19.13
N VAL A 236 -6.88 -18.48 19.80
CA VAL A 236 -7.25 -18.96 21.14
C VAL A 236 -8.73 -19.36 21.12
N LEU A 237 -9.10 -20.41 21.85
CA LEU A 237 -10.50 -20.81 21.96
C LEU A 237 -11.15 -20.04 23.10
N LEU A 238 -12.15 -19.22 22.79
CA LEU A 238 -13.01 -18.58 23.77
C LEU A 238 -14.22 -19.47 24.06
N THR A 239 -14.48 -19.67 25.35
CA THR A 239 -15.68 -20.36 25.84
C THR A 239 -16.42 -19.44 26.81
N ARG A 240 -17.62 -19.04 26.40
CA ARG A 240 -18.67 -18.41 27.20
C ARG A 240 -19.85 -19.37 27.35
N ASN A 241 -20.90 -18.91 28.00
CA ASN A 241 -22.12 -19.69 28.15
C ASN A 241 -23.00 -19.71 26.88
N ASP A 242 -22.97 -18.62 26.11
CA ASP A 242 -23.68 -18.44 24.83
C ASP A 242 -22.77 -18.61 23.60
N THR A 243 -21.47 -18.40 23.78
CA THR A 243 -20.53 -18.24 22.67
C THR A 243 -19.35 -19.19 22.82
N HIS A 244 -19.08 -19.95 21.77
CA HIS A 244 -17.87 -20.77 21.65
C HIS A 244 -17.21 -20.42 20.33
N ALA A 245 -16.05 -19.76 20.38
CA ALA A 245 -15.43 -19.20 19.19
C ALA A 245 -13.93 -19.44 19.17
N LYS A 246 -13.39 -19.73 17.99
CA LYS A 246 -11.96 -19.74 17.72
C LYS A 246 -11.56 -18.32 17.34
N LEU A 247 -10.90 -17.62 18.27
CA LEU A 247 -10.58 -16.21 18.11
C LEU A 247 -9.15 -16.04 17.61
N PRO A 248 -8.96 -15.42 16.43
CA PRO A 248 -7.63 -15.07 15.99
C PRO A 248 -7.07 -13.96 16.86
N TRP A 249 -5.79 -14.07 17.23
CA TRP A 249 -5.10 -13.04 18.02
C TRP A 249 -3.70 -12.74 17.51
N ALA A 250 -3.26 -13.41 16.44
CA ALA A 250 -1.96 -13.13 15.85
C ALA A 250 -1.97 -11.79 15.13
N ALA A 251 -0.78 -11.22 14.95
CA ALA A 251 -0.62 -9.91 14.33
C ALA A 251 -1.30 -9.78 12.96
N HIS A 252 -1.46 -10.88 12.21
CA HIS A 252 -1.97 -10.91 10.83
C HIS A 252 -3.46 -11.27 10.70
N ASN A 253 -4.15 -11.64 11.79
CA ASN A 253 -5.53 -12.12 11.72
C ASN A 253 -6.43 -11.67 12.87
N ALA A 254 -5.92 -10.91 13.84
CA ALA A 254 -6.66 -10.62 15.07
C ALA A 254 -7.96 -9.84 14.81
N GLY A 255 -8.98 -10.10 15.64
CA GLY A 255 -10.20 -9.30 15.69
C GLY A 255 -10.29 -8.46 16.96
N GLY A 256 -11.05 -7.36 16.92
CA GLY A 256 -11.26 -6.44 18.05
C GLY A 256 -12.19 -6.96 19.17
N GLN A 257 -12.32 -8.28 19.35
CA GLN A 257 -13.26 -8.85 20.32
C GLN A 257 -12.78 -8.60 21.75
N GLN A 258 -13.63 -7.96 22.56
CA GLN A 258 -13.37 -7.69 23.98
C GLN A 258 -13.62 -8.91 24.87
N LEU A 259 -12.80 -9.02 25.93
CA LEU A 259 -13.00 -9.99 27.00
C LEU A 259 -14.12 -9.51 27.93
N LEU A 260 -14.90 -10.47 28.42
CA LEU A 260 -15.87 -10.28 29.48
C LEU A 260 -15.36 -10.93 30.77
N PRO A 261 -15.74 -10.42 31.95
CA PRO A 261 -15.42 -11.08 33.21
C PRO A 261 -16.01 -12.49 33.23
N GLY A 262 -15.19 -13.47 33.61
CA GLY A 262 -15.53 -14.89 33.63
C GLY A 262 -15.27 -15.63 32.31
N ASP A 263 -14.76 -14.96 31.27
CA ASP A 263 -14.38 -15.61 30.01
C ASP A 263 -13.34 -16.70 30.25
N ILE A 264 -13.49 -17.84 29.57
CA ILE A 264 -12.53 -18.95 29.59
C ILE A 264 -11.80 -18.99 28.25
N LEU A 265 -10.48 -18.77 28.29
CA LEU A 265 -9.58 -18.83 27.16
C LEU A 265 -8.75 -20.11 27.23
N PHE A 266 -8.78 -20.90 26.15
CA PHE A 266 -7.97 -22.10 26.02
C PHE A 266 -6.94 -21.94 24.90
N VAL A 267 -5.66 -22.04 25.26
CA VAL A 267 -4.53 -21.96 24.34
C VAL A 267 -4.24 -23.35 23.77
N GLY A 268 -4.56 -23.53 22.49
CA GLY A 268 -4.37 -24.78 21.75
C GLY A 268 -2.91 -25.11 21.43
N LEU A 269 -2.69 -26.27 20.82
CA LEU A 269 -1.37 -26.69 20.36
C LEU A 269 -1.05 -25.98 19.04
N ARG A 270 0.21 -25.61 18.80
CA ARG A 270 0.64 -25.06 17.51
C ARG A 270 0.40 -26.08 16.38
N GLU A 271 -0.35 -25.67 15.36
CA GLU A 271 -0.57 -26.48 14.15
C GLU A 271 0.73 -26.59 13.32
N ALA A 272 0.97 -27.75 12.69
CA ALA A 272 2.05 -27.91 11.74
C ALA A 272 1.75 -27.11 10.45
N SER A 273 2.70 -26.30 9.98
CA SER A 273 2.50 -25.45 8.80
C SER A 273 2.26 -26.28 7.54
N ALA A 274 1.06 -26.14 6.95
CA ALA A 274 0.75 -26.67 5.62
C ALA A 274 1.36 -25.76 4.54
N GLY A 275 2.65 -25.91 4.25
CA GLY A 275 3.31 -25.17 3.15
C GLY A 275 4.72 -24.72 3.49
N GLY A 276 5.70 -25.57 3.19
CA GLY A 276 7.13 -25.26 3.32
C GLY A 276 7.63 -24.32 2.23
N LEU A 277 7.45 -23.01 2.42
CA LEU A 277 8.14 -21.98 1.63
C LEU A 277 9.13 -21.14 2.44
N LEU A 278 9.17 -21.24 3.78
CA LEU A 278 10.21 -20.64 4.62
C LEU A 278 10.54 -21.51 5.85
N PRO A 279 11.84 -21.73 6.19
CA PRO A 279 12.25 -22.62 7.26
C PRO A 279 12.43 -21.86 8.58
N PHE A 280 11.35 -21.58 9.32
CA PHE A 280 11.46 -21.08 10.69
C PHE A 280 10.69 -21.98 11.67
N GLY A 281 11.45 -22.84 12.36
CA GLY A 281 11.06 -23.51 13.59
C GLY A 281 10.39 -24.88 13.42
N LYS A 282 11.20 -25.94 13.47
CA LYS A 282 10.74 -27.32 13.63
C LYS A 282 10.10 -27.51 15.01
N LEU A 283 8.79 -27.81 15.04
CA LEU A 283 8.24 -28.76 16.01
C LEU A 283 7.91 -30.01 15.19
N GLU A 284 8.85 -30.96 15.18
CA GLU A 284 8.67 -32.24 14.51
C GLU A 284 7.56 -33.05 15.22
N GLY A 285 6.48 -33.37 14.49
CA GLY A 285 5.86 -34.70 14.55
C GLY A 285 4.98 -35.11 15.74
N VAL A 286 4.22 -34.21 16.38
CA VAL A 286 3.43 -34.61 17.57
C VAL A 286 1.97 -35.03 17.29
N LEU A 287 1.21 -34.29 16.47
CA LEU A 287 -0.15 -34.69 15.99
C LEU A 287 -0.37 -34.17 14.55
N SER A 288 -1.22 -34.86 13.78
CA SER A 288 -1.68 -34.34 12.48
C SER A 288 -2.58 -33.12 12.69
N ALA A 289 -2.70 -32.23 11.70
CA ALA A 289 -3.60 -31.07 11.79
C ALA A 289 -5.06 -31.48 12.08
N GLN A 290 -5.48 -32.64 11.57
CA GLN A 290 -6.81 -33.19 11.81
C GLN A 290 -6.99 -33.70 13.25
N ASP A 291 -5.97 -34.33 13.83
CA ASP A 291 -6.02 -34.82 15.21
C ASP A 291 -5.93 -33.69 16.23
N THR A 292 -5.14 -32.64 15.93
CA THR A 292 -5.08 -31.41 16.74
C THR A 292 -6.43 -30.71 16.77
N ALA A 293 -7.07 -30.54 15.61
CA ALA A 293 -8.41 -29.95 15.53
C ALA A 293 -9.45 -30.77 16.34
N LYS A 294 -9.41 -32.10 16.22
CA LYS A 294 -10.32 -32.97 16.96
C LYS A 294 -10.11 -32.94 18.48
N LEU A 295 -8.87 -32.82 18.95
CA LEU A 295 -8.56 -32.63 20.36
C LEU A 295 -9.08 -31.27 20.87
N GLU A 296 -8.86 -30.20 20.10
CA GLU A 296 -9.36 -28.86 20.40
C GLU A 296 -10.89 -28.83 20.49
N ASP A 297 -11.60 -29.45 19.56
CA ASP A 297 -13.08 -29.54 19.55
C ASP A 297 -13.60 -30.27 20.79
N ASN A 298 -12.99 -31.40 21.16
CA ASN A 298 -13.37 -32.16 22.35
C ASN A 298 -13.12 -31.37 23.65
N ILE A 299 -11.98 -30.66 23.72
CA ILE A 299 -11.68 -29.80 24.87
C ILE A 299 -12.67 -28.64 24.94
N GLN A 300 -12.99 -27.99 23.81
CA GLN A 300 -13.98 -26.92 23.77
C GLN A 300 -15.36 -27.41 24.20
N ALA A 301 -15.76 -28.63 23.80
CA ALA A 301 -16.98 -29.28 24.26
C ALA A 301 -16.96 -29.52 25.78
N LEU A 302 -15.82 -29.92 26.35
CA LEU A 302 -15.68 -30.13 27.80
C LEU A 302 -15.75 -28.81 28.57
N LEU A 303 -15.13 -27.75 28.04
CA LEU A 303 -15.13 -26.41 28.65
C LEU A 303 -16.54 -25.81 28.77
N ARG A 304 -17.49 -26.21 27.92
CA ARG A 304 -18.90 -25.77 28.03
C ARG A 304 -19.54 -26.18 29.35
N HIS A 305 -19.05 -27.26 29.95
CA HIS A 305 -19.54 -27.84 31.20
C HIS A 305 -18.74 -27.41 32.42
N VAL A 306 -17.78 -26.49 32.29
CA VAL A 306 -17.02 -25.97 33.43
C VAL A 306 -17.91 -25.06 34.27
N VAL A 307 -17.98 -25.35 35.56
CA VAL A 307 -18.71 -24.57 36.56
C VAL A 307 -17.72 -23.60 37.20
N PRO A 308 -17.93 -22.27 37.07
CA PRO A 308 -17.07 -21.28 37.70
C PRO A 308 -17.05 -21.46 39.22
N PRO A 309 -15.90 -21.29 39.89
CA PRO A 309 -15.86 -21.25 41.35
C PRO A 309 -16.65 -20.04 41.85
N VAL A 310 -17.62 -20.28 42.74
CA VAL A 310 -18.34 -19.20 43.43
C VAL A 310 -17.42 -18.61 44.49
N GLN A 311 -17.09 -17.32 44.37
CA GLN A 311 -16.35 -16.59 45.40
C GLN A 311 -17.23 -16.48 46.66
N THR A 312 -16.74 -16.99 47.79
CA THR A 312 -17.32 -16.71 49.12
C THR A 312 -16.63 -15.47 49.71
N GLU A 313 -17.34 -14.67 50.51
CA GLU A 313 -16.83 -13.39 51.08
C GLU A 313 -15.51 -13.53 51.88
N GLN A 314 -15.15 -14.75 52.31
CA GLN A 314 -13.87 -15.02 52.98
C GLN A 314 -12.69 -15.24 52.01
N GLN A 315 -12.92 -15.60 50.75
CA GLN A 315 -11.84 -15.83 49.76
C GLN A 315 -11.36 -14.55 49.07
N SER A 316 -12.21 -13.52 48.97
CA SER A 316 -11.86 -12.20 48.45
C SER A 316 -10.77 -11.49 49.28
N ALA A 317 -10.60 -11.86 50.55
CA ALA A 317 -9.57 -11.29 51.42
C ALA A 317 -8.22 -12.03 51.38
N GLN A 318 -8.19 -13.31 50.97
CA GLN A 318 -6.97 -14.14 50.97
C GLN A 318 -6.26 -14.21 49.61
N THR A 319 -6.94 -13.90 48.50
CA THR A 319 -6.32 -13.88 47.16
C THR A 319 -5.38 -12.70 46.93
N VAL A 320 -5.36 -11.72 47.84
CA VAL A 320 -4.42 -10.58 47.79
C VAL A 320 -3.01 -10.96 48.26
N SER A 321 -2.83 -12.04 49.03
CA SER A 321 -1.54 -12.33 49.71
C SER A 321 -0.64 -13.36 49.04
N ALA A 322 -1.00 -13.93 47.89
CA ALA A 322 -0.17 -14.88 47.15
C ALA A 322 -0.02 -14.43 45.69
N GLN A 323 0.52 -13.23 45.50
CA GLN A 323 0.91 -12.70 44.19
C GLN A 323 2.27 -13.32 43.80
N PRO A 324 2.37 -14.11 42.72
CA PRO A 324 3.68 -14.42 42.13
C PRO A 324 4.36 -13.12 41.71
N GLN A 325 5.70 -13.09 41.73
CA GLN A 325 6.54 -11.91 41.41
C GLN A 325 6.50 -11.49 39.91
N HIS A 326 5.33 -11.54 39.26
CA HIS A 326 5.13 -10.97 37.94
C HIS A 326 4.33 -9.66 38.07
N ASN A 327 4.82 -8.63 37.40
CA ASN A 327 4.44 -7.23 37.56
C ASN A 327 3.03 -6.96 36.99
N TRP A 328 2.00 -7.43 37.70
CA TRP A 328 0.59 -7.39 37.28
C TRP A 328 0.03 -5.97 37.06
N ARG A 329 0.73 -4.93 37.54
CA ARG A 329 0.43 -3.53 37.18
C ARG A 329 0.55 -3.25 35.66
N ALA A 330 1.20 -4.13 34.90
CA ALA A 330 1.22 -4.09 33.44
C ALA A 330 -0.09 -4.58 32.78
N LEU A 331 -0.87 -5.44 33.45
CA LEU A 331 -2.16 -5.93 32.94
C LEU A 331 -3.25 -4.86 33.01
N ALA A 332 -3.23 -4.00 34.03
CA ALA A 332 -4.19 -2.90 34.21
C ALA A 332 -3.95 -1.70 33.27
N ARG A 333 -2.92 -1.74 32.43
CA ARG A 333 -2.69 -0.72 31.41
C ARG A 333 -3.32 -1.18 30.09
N PRO A 334 -4.27 -0.43 29.51
CA PRO A 334 -4.57 -0.63 28.10
C PRO A 334 -3.26 -0.40 27.33
N LEU A 335 -2.77 -1.41 26.60
CA LEU A 335 -1.79 -1.11 25.56
C LEU A 335 -2.56 -0.26 24.57
N GLN A 336 -2.03 0.91 24.24
CA GLN A 336 -2.36 1.53 22.98
C GLN A 336 -1.89 0.57 21.90
N LEU A 337 -2.82 -0.24 21.40
CA LEU A 337 -2.62 -0.96 20.16
C LEU A 337 -2.32 0.12 19.12
N HIS A 338 -1.10 0.08 18.59
CA HIS A 338 -0.88 0.59 17.25
C HIS A 338 -1.84 -0.18 16.37
N GLU A 339 -2.95 0.47 16.01
CA GLU A 339 -3.79 0.08 14.90
C GLU A 339 -2.88 0.08 13.67
N THR A 340 -2.24 -1.05 13.42
CA THR A 340 -1.71 -1.35 12.10
C THR A 340 -2.90 -1.28 11.15
N ASN A 341 -2.79 -0.43 10.13
CA ASN A 341 -3.77 -0.03 9.10
C ASN A 341 -4.56 -1.16 8.37
N TRP A 342 -4.55 -2.39 8.84
CA TRP A 342 -5.41 -3.48 8.37
C TRP A 342 -6.68 -3.68 9.22
N GLU A 343 -6.80 -3.10 10.43
CA GLU A 343 -8.00 -3.26 11.28
C GLU A 343 -9.19 -2.35 10.89
N GLN A 344 -8.99 -1.32 10.06
CA GLN A 344 -10.11 -0.50 9.55
C GLN A 344 -10.89 -1.11 8.39
N GLN A 345 -10.41 -2.18 7.75
CA GLN A 345 -11.11 -2.75 6.58
C GLN A 345 -12.40 -3.52 6.92
N ASN A 346 -12.71 -3.79 8.19
CA ASN A 346 -13.89 -4.57 8.57
C ASN A 346 -14.94 -3.85 9.43
N GLN A 347 -14.79 -2.55 9.70
CA GLN A 347 -15.87 -1.76 10.33
C GLN A 347 -16.86 -1.13 9.33
N GLY A 348 -16.68 -1.35 8.01
CA GLY A 348 -17.61 -0.89 6.97
C GLY A 348 -18.88 -1.75 6.78
N SER A 349 -19.28 -2.58 7.74
CA SER A 349 -20.39 -3.53 7.57
C SER A 349 -21.65 -3.21 8.38
N LEU A 350 -22.06 -1.94 8.37
CA LEU A 350 -23.44 -1.52 8.68
C LEU A 350 -23.98 -0.49 7.67
N GLU A 351 -23.48 -0.52 6.43
CA GLU A 351 -24.16 0.12 5.30
C GLU A 351 -25.30 -0.80 4.84
N PRO A 352 -26.56 -0.33 4.75
CA PRO A 352 -27.70 -1.14 4.35
C PRO A 352 -27.54 -1.59 2.89
N PHE A 353 -27.35 -2.90 2.68
CA PHE A 353 -27.54 -3.72 1.46
C PHE A 353 -27.92 -3.03 0.12
N LEU A 354 -27.15 -2.02 -0.31
CA LEU A 354 -27.15 -1.44 -1.65
C LEU A 354 -25.71 -1.08 -2.07
N THR A 355 -24.72 -1.90 -1.69
CA THR A 355 -23.37 -1.75 -2.23
C THR A 355 -23.38 -2.18 -3.69
N GLU A 356 -23.47 -1.19 -4.60
CA GLU A 356 -23.02 -1.35 -5.97
C GLU A 356 -21.58 -1.88 -5.93
N HIS A 357 -21.36 -3.12 -6.37
CA HIS A 357 -20.00 -3.52 -6.71
C HIS A 357 -19.54 -2.61 -7.85
N PRO A 358 -18.46 -1.82 -7.71
CA PRO A 358 -17.98 -0.99 -8.80
C PRO A 358 -17.77 -1.86 -10.03
N ARG A 359 -18.43 -1.53 -11.14
CA ARG A 359 -18.40 -2.33 -12.36
C ARG A 359 -16.95 -2.45 -12.82
N ARG A 360 -16.48 -3.69 -12.96
CA ARG A 360 -15.11 -3.96 -13.36
C ARG A 360 -14.92 -3.61 -14.83
N LEU A 361 -13.91 -2.80 -15.11
CA LEU A 361 -13.52 -2.35 -16.43
C LEU A 361 -12.52 -3.32 -17.07
N THR A 362 -12.59 -3.45 -18.39
CA THR A 362 -11.76 -4.35 -19.19
C THR A 362 -10.94 -3.55 -20.21
N PHE A 363 -9.77 -4.08 -20.56
CA PHE A 363 -8.89 -3.48 -21.55
C PHE A 363 -9.16 -4.07 -22.94
N ASN A 364 -9.07 -3.23 -23.97
CA ASN A 364 -9.17 -3.60 -25.37
C ASN A 364 -7.78 -3.91 -25.95
N ASN A 365 -7.72 -4.27 -27.23
CA ASN A 365 -6.48 -4.63 -27.92
C ASN A 365 -5.47 -3.47 -28.03
N TYR A 366 -5.95 -2.22 -27.88
CA TYR A 366 -5.11 -1.02 -27.86
C TYR A 366 -4.49 -0.77 -26.48
N GLY A 367 -4.93 -1.47 -25.43
CA GLY A 367 -4.56 -1.20 -24.05
C GLY A 367 -5.38 -0.09 -23.40
N HIS A 368 -6.50 0.32 -24.00
CA HIS A 368 -7.45 1.29 -23.43
C HIS A 368 -8.64 0.57 -22.80
N ILE A 369 -9.41 1.29 -21.99
CA ILE A 369 -10.67 0.75 -21.47
C ILE A 369 -11.70 0.73 -22.62
N GLY A 370 -12.17 -0.46 -22.98
CA GLY A 370 -12.97 -0.63 -24.18
C GLY A 370 -13.48 -2.05 -24.42
N LEU A 371 -14.03 -2.24 -25.62
CA LEU A 371 -14.54 -3.51 -26.11
C LEU A 371 -13.37 -4.41 -26.53
N ILE A 372 -13.24 -4.75 -27.81
CA ILE A 372 -12.19 -5.63 -28.35
C ILE A 372 -11.19 -4.78 -29.16
N GLN A 373 -11.60 -4.26 -30.32
CA GLN A 373 -10.84 -3.25 -31.08
C GLN A 373 -11.32 -1.84 -30.73
N MET A 374 -12.63 -1.69 -30.52
CA MET A 374 -13.28 -0.40 -30.36
C MET A 374 -13.18 0.12 -28.92
N PRO A 375 -13.00 1.43 -28.73
CA PRO A 375 -12.97 2.04 -27.41
C PRO A 375 -14.37 2.12 -26.80
N SER A 376 -14.45 2.21 -25.47
CA SER A 376 -15.69 2.55 -24.76
C SER A 376 -15.64 3.97 -24.25
N ALA A 377 -16.76 4.49 -23.72
CA ALA A 377 -16.73 5.76 -22.99
C ALA A 377 -16.16 5.63 -21.58
N ARG A 378 -15.98 4.41 -21.04
CA ARG A 378 -15.66 4.15 -19.63
C ARG A 378 -14.25 4.57 -19.21
N ASN A 379 -14.13 5.20 -18.05
CA ASN A 379 -12.84 5.55 -17.44
C ASN A 379 -12.65 4.81 -16.13
N ALA A 380 -11.40 4.44 -15.84
CA ALA A 380 -11.05 3.87 -14.56
C ALA A 380 -10.96 4.97 -13.48
N PRO A 381 -10.91 4.60 -12.20
CA PRO A 381 -10.50 5.53 -11.15
C PRO A 381 -9.08 6.04 -11.40
N ALA A 382 -8.80 7.28 -11.02
CA ALA A 382 -7.45 7.83 -11.07
C ALA A 382 -6.43 6.92 -10.40
N GLY A 383 -5.24 6.84 -10.99
CA GLY A 383 -4.15 5.96 -10.56
C GLY A 383 -4.18 4.57 -11.17
N GLU A 384 -5.23 4.17 -11.89
CA GLU A 384 -5.24 2.88 -12.59
C GLU A 384 -4.10 2.82 -13.61
N PHE A 385 -3.26 1.79 -13.48
CA PHE A 385 -2.09 1.53 -14.31
C PHE A 385 -2.21 0.14 -14.92
N ALA A 386 -1.92 0.03 -16.21
CA ALA A 386 -1.87 -1.25 -16.91
C ALA A 386 -0.68 -1.36 -17.86
N LEU A 387 -0.03 -2.53 -17.82
CA LEU A 387 0.87 -3.00 -18.88
C LEU A 387 0.11 -4.04 -19.69
N SER A 388 -0.10 -3.76 -20.96
CA SER A 388 -0.88 -4.59 -21.89
C SER A 388 -0.01 -5.16 -22.98
N TYR A 389 -0.26 -6.40 -23.35
CA TYR A 389 0.22 -7.02 -24.59
C TYR A 389 -0.95 -7.65 -25.31
N ASN A 390 -1.05 -7.39 -26.61
CA ASN A 390 -2.08 -7.97 -27.46
C ASN A 390 -1.46 -8.48 -28.76
N ASP A 391 -1.79 -9.72 -29.10
CA ASP A 391 -1.46 -10.36 -30.37
C ASP A 391 -2.71 -10.38 -31.26
N MET A 392 -2.67 -9.57 -32.32
CA MET A 392 -3.76 -9.44 -33.29
C MET A 392 -3.41 -10.06 -34.64
N LYS A 393 -2.47 -11.02 -34.68
CA LYS A 393 -1.92 -11.69 -35.88
C LYS A 393 -1.08 -10.78 -36.78
N GLU A 394 -1.64 -9.69 -37.30
CA GLU A 394 -0.92 -8.72 -38.14
C GLU A 394 -0.20 -7.63 -37.32
N TYR A 395 -0.48 -7.57 -36.01
CA TYR A 395 0.04 -6.57 -35.10
C TYR A 395 0.34 -7.17 -33.73
N TYR A 396 1.53 -6.91 -33.20
CA TYR A 396 1.87 -7.15 -31.80
C TYR A 396 1.97 -5.81 -31.08
N ARG A 397 1.04 -5.53 -30.17
CA ARG A 397 0.97 -4.24 -29.48
C ARG A 397 1.33 -4.39 -28.01
N TYR A 398 2.24 -3.54 -27.56
CA TYR A 398 2.66 -3.36 -26.17
C TYR A 398 2.22 -1.97 -25.74
N THR A 399 1.43 -1.87 -24.67
CA THR A 399 0.88 -0.59 -24.22
C THR A 399 1.13 -0.40 -22.74
N VAL A 400 1.54 0.80 -22.36
CA VAL A 400 1.53 1.30 -20.98
C VAL A 400 0.42 2.32 -20.87
N SER A 401 -0.59 2.04 -20.04
CA SER A 401 -1.76 2.89 -19.88
C SER A 401 -1.89 3.37 -18.46
N VAL A 402 -2.19 4.65 -18.29
CA VAL A 402 -2.46 5.25 -16.98
C VAL A 402 -3.70 6.11 -17.03
N GLN A 403 -4.61 5.88 -16.09
CA GLN A 403 -5.65 6.83 -15.76
C GLN A 403 -5.02 7.93 -14.91
N LEU A 404 -4.55 9.00 -15.56
CA LEU A 404 -3.93 10.13 -14.88
C LEU A 404 -4.95 10.77 -13.95
N TYR A 405 -6.07 11.25 -14.45
CA TYR A 405 -7.20 11.82 -13.67
C TYR A 405 -8.47 11.03 -13.98
N ASP A 406 -9.53 11.15 -13.17
CA ASP A 406 -10.82 10.49 -13.47
C ASP A 406 -11.42 10.93 -14.82
N TRP A 407 -10.91 12.03 -15.38
CA TRP A 407 -11.29 12.56 -16.69
C TRP A 407 -10.21 12.39 -17.77
N LEU A 408 -9.01 11.90 -17.45
CA LEU A 408 -7.89 11.79 -18.41
C LEU A 408 -7.16 10.45 -18.29
N GLN A 409 -7.23 9.66 -19.35
CA GLN A 409 -6.39 8.49 -19.57
C GLN A 409 -5.33 8.82 -20.63
N ALA A 410 -4.09 8.41 -20.38
CA ALA A 410 -2.98 8.55 -21.30
C ALA A 410 -2.26 7.21 -21.45
N SER A 411 -1.87 6.89 -22.67
CA SER A 411 -1.19 5.64 -22.99
C SER A 411 -0.03 5.86 -23.95
N ALA A 412 1.02 5.08 -23.78
CA ALA A 412 2.15 5.01 -24.71
C ALA A 412 2.28 3.57 -25.22
N PHE A 413 2.51 3.39 -26.51
CA PHE A 413 2.56 2.06 -27.10
C PHE A 413 3.73 1.87 -28.06
N TYR A 414 4.11 0.60 -28.20
CA TYR A 414 4.86 0.09 -29.35
C TYR A 414 4.00 -0.92 -30.09
N VAL A 415 3.99 -0.81 -31.42
CA VAL A 415 3.36 -1.80 -32.28
C VAL A 415 4.40 -2.39 -33.22
N ARG A 416 4.43 -3.72 -33.32
CA ARG A 416 5.31 -4.44 -34.26
C ARG A 416 4.46 -5.08 -35.35
N ILE A 417 4.90 -4.91 -36.59
CA ILE A 417 4.17 -5.37 -37.78
C ILE A 417 4.94 -6.53 -38.41
N PRO A 418 4.68 -7.79 -38.03
CA PRO A 418 5.49 -8.96 -38.43
C PRO A 418 5.65 -9.15 -39.94
N ASN A 419 4.74 -8.62 -40.77
CA ASN A 419 4.83 -8.75 -42.23
C ASN A 419 5.63 -7.62 -42.89
N ARG A 420 6.34 -6.79 -42.12
CA ARG A 420 7.21 -5.71 -42.63
C ARG A 420 8.57 -5.75 -41.95
N LEU A 421 9.62 -5.59 -42.75
CA LEU A 421 10.97 -5.34 -42.24
C LEU A 421 11.10 -3.86 -41.84
N TYR A 422 11.93 -3.59 -40.84
CA TYR A 422 12.22 -2.22 -40.41
C TYR A 422 12.90 -1.42 -41.53
N SER A 423 13.86 -2.04 -42.21
CA SER A 423 14.49 -1.54 -43.43
C SER A 423 14.73 -2.70 -44.40
N ASN A 424 14.79 -2.38 -45.69
CA ASN A 424 15.17 -3.33 -46.74
C ASN A 424 16.70 -3.53 -46.82
N ASP A 425 17.50 -2.75 -46.07
CA ASP A 425 18.95 -2.92 -45.98
C ASP A 425 19.32 -3.86 -44.80
N PRO A 426 19.82 -5.08 -45.07
CA PRO A 426 20.21 -6.01 -44.03
C PRO A 426 21.36 -5.50 -43.15
N ASN A 427 22.19 -4.57 -43.64
CA ASN A 427 23.27 -3.98 -42.85
C ASN A 427 22.75 -2.96 -41.84
N PHE A 428 21.57 -2.39 -42.08
CA PHE A 428 20.95 -1.38 -41.23
C PHE A 428 20.10 -2.02 -40.13
N SER A 429 19.19 -2.93 -40.46
CA SER A 429 18.24 -3.51 -39.48
C SER A 429 18.27 -5.04 -39.38
N GLY A 430 19.08 -5.73 -40.20
CA GLY A 430 18.99 -7.18 -40.34
C GLY A 430 17.55 -7.63 -40.62
N ASP A 431 17.12 -8.69 -39.96
CA ASP A 431 15.75 -9.24 -40.04
C ASP A 431 14.79 -8.62 -39.01
N SER A 432 15.10 -7.43 -38.50
CA SER A 432 14.26 -6.74 -37.51
C SER A 432 12.90 -6.36 -38.11
N ILE A 433 11.84 -6.72 -37.38
CA ILE A 433 10.46 -6.41 -37.74
C ILE A 433 10.19 -4.92 -37.55
N TYR A 434 9.48 -4.31 -38.51
CA TYR A 434 9.03 -2.92 -38.43
C TYR A 434 8.32 -2.65 -37.11
N THR A 435 8.78 -1.60 -36.43
CA THR A 435 8.31 -1.22 -35.10
C THR A 435 7.95 0.25 -35.12
N ASP A 436 6.70 0.54 -34.79
CA ASP A 436 6.17 1.89 -34.68
C ASP A 436 5.78 2.20 -33.23
N LYS A 437 5.64 3.48 -32.92
CA LYS A 437 5.48 4.02 -31.57
C LYS A 437 4.55 5.22 -31.59
N GLY A 438 3.74 5.35 -30.55
CA GLY A 438 2.81 6.47 -30.46
C GLY A 438 2.25 6.67 -29.06
N PHE A 439 1.40 7.69 -28.97
CA PHE A 439 0.68 8.07 -27.76
C PHE A 439 -0.80 8.16 -28.03
N ASP A 440 -1.57 7.69 -27.06
CA ASP A 440 -3.02 7.75 -27.08
C ASP A 440 -3.51 8.56 -25.87
N VAL A 441 -4.59 9.32 -26.05
CA VAL A 441 -5.24 10.07 -24.99
C VAL A 441 -6.75 9.89 -25.05
N LYS A 442 -7.39 9.85 -23.89
CA LYS A 442 -8.84 9.77 -23.75
C LYS A 442 -9.32 10.72 -22.66
N PHE A 443 -10.33 11.51 -23.00
CA PHE A 443 -10.96 12.49 -22.13
C PHE A 443 -12.40 12.07 -21.82
N ARG A 444 -12.74 11.97 -20.53
CA ARG A 444 -14.14 11.86 -20.08
C ARG A 444 -14.78 13.24 -20.11
N LEU A 445 -15.85 13.39 -20.89
CA LEU A 445 -16.60 14.63 -20.97
C LEU A 445 -17.75 14.66 -19.96
N PHE A 446 -18.50 13.54 -19.88
CA PHE A 446 -19.64 13.41 -18.98
C PHE A 446 -19.58 12.07 -18.27
N GLU A 447 -19.85 12.07 -16.97
CA GLU A 447 -20.03 10.85 -16.18
C GLU A 447 -21.44 10.28 -16.41
N GLU A 448 -21.57 8.95 -16.33
CA GLU A 448 -22.87 8.30 -16.41
C GLU A 448 -23.75 8.76 -15.24
N THR A 449 -24.99 9.15 -15.55
CA THR A 449 -26.03 9.41 -14.55
C THR A 449 -27.17 8.42 -14.77
N ASN A 450 -28.28 8.55 -14.03
CA ASN A 450 -29.46 7.72 -14.29
C ASN A 450 -30.02 7.93 -15.71
N TYR A 451 -29.95 9.15 -16.26
CA TYR A 451 -30.57 9.50 -17.55
C TYR A 451 -29.57 9.66 -18.70
N TRP A 452 -28.33 10.04 -18.41
CA TRP A 452 -27.31 10.28 -19.43
C TRP A 452 -26.25 9.17 -19.44
N PRO A 453 -25.74 8.77 -20.62
CA PRO A 453 -24.59 7.89 -20.72
C PRO A 453 -23.30 8.60 -20.30
N GLU A 454 -22.27 7.84 -19.93
CA GLU A 454 -20.90 8.37 -19.88
C GLU A 454 -20.45 8.67 -21.31
N VAL A 455 -19.76 9.78 -21.52
CA VAL A 455 -19.27 10.19 -22.85
C VAL A 455 -17.78 10.49 -22.77
N SER A 456 -17.02 9.92 -23.70
CA SER A 456 -15.59 10.19 -23.85
C SER A 456 -15.21 10.49 -25.28
N VAL A 457 -14.16 11.28 -25.44
CA VAL A 457 -13.47 11.54 -26.69
C VAL A 457 -12.05 11.00 -26.57
N GLY A 458 -11.54 10.35 -27.62
CA GLY A 458 -10.15 9.91 -27.62
C GLY A 458 -9.46 10.09 -28.95
N LEU A 459 -8.14 10.21 -28.84
CA LEU A 459 -7.18 10.35 -29.94
C LEU A 459 -6.19 9.19 -29.80
N ILE A 460 -6.14 8.35 -30.83
CA ILE A 460 -5.23 7.22 -30.94
C ILE A 460 -4.13 7.60 -31.92
N ASP A 461 -2.88 7.29 -31.57
CA ASP A 461 -1.69 7.66 -32.31
C ASP A 461 -1.64 9.18 -32.59
N MET A 462 -1.94 9.97 -31.56
CA MET A 462 -1.96 11.44 -31.60
C MET A 462 -0.56 12.02 -31.86
N ALA A 463 0.48 11.30 -31.42
CA ALA A 463 1.88 11.70 -31.53
C ALA A 463 2.77 10.50 -31.87
N GLY A 464 2.71 10.04 -33.12
CA GLY A 464 3.53 8.96 -33.67
C GLY A 464 3.85 9.17 -35.15
N THR A 465 3.81 8.11 -35.95
CA THR A 465 3.97 8.18 -37.42
C THR A 465 2.63 8.35 -38.15
N GLY A 466 1.51 8.24 -37.43
CA GLY A 466 0.16 8.41 -37.97
C GLY A 466 -0.44 7.13 -38.58
N VAL A 467 0.31 6.01 -38.57
CA VAL A 467 -0.09 4.72 -39.14
C VAL A 467 -1.38 4.18 -38.50
N LEU A 468 -1.59 4.44 -37.20
CA LEU A 468 -2.77 3.99 -36.47
C LEU A 468 -3.69 5.16 -36.07
N SER A 469 -3.50 6.34 -36.67
CA SER A 469 -4.20 7.57 -36.30
C SER A 469 -5.71 7.41 -36.42
N SER A 470 -6.39 7.55 -35.27
CA SER A 470 -7.85 7.45 -35.17
C SER A 470 -8.37 8.42 -34.13
N GLU A 471 -9.54 8.98 -34.37
CA GLU A 471 -10.26 9.78 -33.39
C GLU A 471 -11.64 9.16 -33.15
N TYR A 472 -12.18 9.29 -31.94
CA TYR A 472 -13.50 8.74 -31.64
C TYR A 472 -14.28 9.57 -30.62
N ILE A 473 -15.59 9.44 -30.71
CA ILE A 473 -16.53 9.85 -29.67
C ILE A 473 -17.34 8.61 -29.30
N ALA A 474 -17.34 8.26 -28.01
CA ALA A 474 -18.05 7.08 -27.50
C ALA A 474 -19.01 7.48 -26.37
N ALA A 475 -20.17 6.84 -26.35
CA ALA A 475 -21.13 6.90 -25.27
C ALA A 475 -21.36 5.49 -24.70
N SER A 476 -21.27 5.33 -23.38
CA SER A 476 -21.50 4.05 -22.70
C SER A 476 -22.58 4.16 -21.63
N LYS A 477 -23.47 3.17 -21.60
CA LYS A 477 -24.59 3.10 -20.66
C LYS A 477 -24.75 1.68 -20.16
N ALA A 478 -24.81 1.53 -18.86
CA ALA A 478 -25.03 0.22 -18.27
C ALA A 478 -26.46 0.04 -17.81
N VAL A 479 -26.98 -1.16 -18.02
CA VAL A 479 -28.31 -1.59 -17.63
C VAL A 479 -28.21 -3.02 -17.09
N GLY A 480 -28.32 -3.16 -15.78
CA GLY A 480 -28.14 -4.45 -15.10
C GLY A 480 -26.73 -5.03 -15.34
N PRO A 481 -26.60 -6.29 -15.80
CA PRO A 481 -25.30 -6.92 -16.07
C PRO A 481 -24.70 -6.54 -17.43
N PHE A 482 -25.36 -5.69 -18.21
CA PHE A 482 -24.92 -5.29 -19.54
C PHE A 482 -24.37 -3.86 -19.52
N ASP A 483 -23.28 -3.64 -20.26
CA ASP A 483 -22.74 -2.31 -20.55
C ASP A 483 -22.72 -2.10 -22.06
N PHE A 484 -23.56 -1.18 -22.54
CA PHE A 484 -23.73 -0.87 -23.95
C PHE A 484 -22.81 0.29 -24.33
N THR A 485 -22.19 0.21 -25.49
CA THR A 485 -21.37 1.28 -26.07
C THR A 485 -21.84 1.56 -27.49
N LEU A 486 -21.96 2.84 -27.82
CA LEU A 486 -22.19 3.35 -29.17
C LEU A 486 -21.20 4.48 -29.43
N GLY A 487 -20.59 4.54 -30.60
CA GLY A 487 -19.67 5.62 -30.93
C GLY A 487 -19.50 5.84 -32.43
N ILE A 488 -18.79 6.92 -32.73
CA ILE A 488 -18.39 7.32 -34.07
C ILE A 488 -16.86 7.35 -34.10
N GLY A 489 -16.27 6.66 -35.06
CA GLY A 489 -14.84 6.66 -35.34
C GLY A 489 -14.51 7.49 -36.59
N PHE A 490 -13.31 8.08 -36.58
CA PHE A 490 -12.70 8.85 -37.67
C PHE A 490 -11.27 8.34 -37.92
N GLY A 491 -10.66 8.73 -39.04
CA GLY A 491 -9.33 8.25 -39.41
C GLY A 491 -9.38 6.74 -39.71
N ARG A 492 -8.45 5.94 -39.16
CA ARG A 492 -8.44 4.48 -39.37
C ARG A 492 -9.77 3.84 -38.92
N MET A 493 -10.32 4.27 -37.78
CA MET A 493 -11.63 3.82 -37.26
C MET A 493 -12.84 4.31 -38.05
N GLY A 494 -12.67 5.25 -38.99
CA GLY A 494 -13.74 5.75 -39.85
C GLY A 494 -13.83 5.06 -41.21
N THR A 495 -12.90 4.15 -41.52
CA THR A 495 -12.67 3.65 -42.89
C THR A 495 -13.85 2.89 -43.52
N ALA A 496 -14.75 2.30 -42.72
CA ALA A 496 -15.97 1.69 -43.26
C ALA A 496 -16.98 2.72 -43.82
N ASP A 497 -16.80 4.02 -43.55
CA ASP A 497 -17.59 5.15 -44.07
C ASP A 497 -19.12 4.93 -43.99
N SER A 498 -19.58 4.40 -42.85
CA SER A 498 -20.98 3.98 -42.68
C SER A 498 -21.94 5.14 -42.43
N ILE A 499 -21.43 6.34 -42.10
CA ILE A 499 -22.22 7.56 -41.94
C ILE A 499 -21.48 8.76 -42.52
N SER A 500 -22.21 9.79 -42.94
CA SER A 500 -21.58 11.08 -43.26
C SER A 500 -20.96 11.70 -42.00
N ASN A 501 -19.76 12.26 -42.13
CA ASN A 501 -19.10 12.95 -41.03
C ASN A 501 -19.97 14.11 -40.52
N PRO A 502 -20.44 14.09 -39.26
CA PRO A 502 -21.37 15.10 -38.75
C PRO A 502 -20.75 16.51 -38.68
N PHE A 503 -19.42 16.62 -38.66
CA PHE A 503 -18.73 17.91 -38.63
C PHE A 503 -18.61 18.56 -40.00
N CYS A 504 -18.80 17.81 -41.09
CA CYS A 504 -18.92 18.35 -42.45
C CYS A 504 -20.02 19.38 -42.58
N GLU A 505 -21.16 19.12 -41.93
CA GLU A 505 -22.34 20.00 -42.01
C GLU A 505 -22.11 21.35 -41.32
N VAL A 506 -21.11 21.41 -40.41
CA VAL A 506 -20.76 22.61 -39.66
C VAL A 506 -19.67 23.40 -40.38
N VAL A 507 -18.59 22.73 -40.83
CA VAL A 507 -17.48 23.35 -41.57
C VAL A 507 -16.95 22.37 -42.64
N ASN A 508 -16.95 22.79 -43.91
CA ASN A 508 -16.56 21.95 -45.06
C ASN A 508 -15.13 21.36 -44.95
N ASP A 509 -14.23 22.03 -44.23
CA ASP A 509 -12.85 21.57 -44.02
C ASP A 509 -12.78 20.22 -43.28
N PHE A 510 -13.82 19.81 -42.55
CA PHE A 510 -13.88 18.49 -41.92
C PHE A 510 -14.18 17.36 -42.91
N CYS A 511 -14.61 17.64 -44.15
CA CYS A 511 -14.93 16.60 -45.11
C CYS A 511 -13.73 15.95 -45.77
N THR A 512 -12.58 16.62 -45.74
CA THR A 512 -11.38 16.13 -46.38
C THR A 512 -10.30 15.93 -45.33
N ARG A 513 -9.81 14.70 -45.21
CA ARG A 513 -8.59 14.39 -44.46
C ARG A 513 -7.42 14.39 -45.44
N ASN A 514 -6.33 15.05 -45.10
CA ASN A 514 -5.12 14.94 -45.90
C ASN A 514 -4.51 13.56 -45.66
N LEU A 515 -4.44 12.75 -46.72
CA LEU A 515 -3.95 11.38 -46.70
C LEU A 515 -2.64 11.22 -47.48
N ASP A 516 -2.04 12.32 -47.98
CA ASP A 516 -0.80 12.22 -48.75
C ASP A 516 0.35 11.73 -47.85
N PRO A 517 0.90 10.52 -48.10
CA PRO A 517 2.04 9.96 -47.36
C PRO A 517 3.27 10.87 -47.31
N ASN A 518 3.39 11.81 -48.26
CA ASN A 518 4.47 12.79 -48.33
C ASN A 518 4.17 14.10 -47.59
N ASP A 519 2.91 14.33 -47.22
CA ASP A 519 2.41 15.52 -46.51
C ASP A 519 2.07 15.21 -45.04
N PHE A 520 1.98 13.91 -44.67
CA PHE A 520 2.42 13.51 -43.34
C PHE A 520 3.87 13.95 -43.19
N SER A 521 4.21 14.59 -42.08
CA SER A 521 5.60 14.91 -41.76
C SER A 521 6.41 13.60 -41.80
N GLY A 522 7.02 13.26 -42.95
CA GLY A 522 7.48 11.91 -43.33
C GLY A 522 8.61 11.31 -42.48
N ARG A 523 8.83 11.88 -41.30
CA ARG A 523 9.76 11.47 -40.26
C ARG A 523 9.06 11.26 -38.90
N GLY A 524 7.73 11.32 -38.82
CA GLY A 524 6.98 11.14 -37.58
C GLY A 524 7.25 12.23 -36.53
N GLY A 525 6.35 12.31 -35.53
CA GLY A 525 6.59 13.09 -34.33
C GLY A 525 6.12 14.56 -34.32
N GLN A 526 5.39 15.02 -35.33
CA GLN A 526 4.55 16.24 -35.25
C GLN A 526 3.13 15.91 -34.79
N PHE A 527 2.42 16.89 -34.21
CA PHE A 527 0.99 16.75 -33.89
C PHE A 527 0.17 17.09 -35.14
N GLU A 528 -0.52 16.10 -35.71
CA GLU A 528 -1.35 16.27 -36.91
C GLU A 528 -2.76 16.81 -36.57
N ALA A 529 -2.83 17.84 -35.71
CA ALA A 529 -4.09 18.40 -35.22
C ALA A 529 -5.01 18.91 -36.34
N GLY A 530 -4.43 19.28 -37.49
CA GLY A 530 -5.16 19.68 -38.69
C GLY A 530 -6.00 18.55 -39.33
N ASN A 531 -5.76 17.29 -38.98
CA ASN A 531 -6.47 16.13 -39.53
C ASN A 531 -7.52 15.52 -38.58
N TRP A 532 -7.60 15.97 -37.32
CA TRP A 532 -8.48 15.36 -36.33
C TRP A 532 -9.97 15.53 -36.66
N PHE A 533 -10.73 14.43 -36.53
CA PHE A 533 -12.18 14.36 -36.81
C PHE A 533 -12.56 14.70 -38.26
N ARG A 534 -11.61 14.58 -39.20
CA ARG A 534 -11.83 14.86 -40.63
C ARG A 534 -11.92 13.59 -41.48
N GLY A 535 -12.58 13.72 -42.63
CA GLY A 535 -12.75 12.66 -43.61
C GLY A 535 -13.84 11.67 -43.22
N ASP A 536 -13.68 10.43 -43.68
CA ASP A 536 -14.61 9.31 -43.51
C ASP A 536 -14.96 9.08 -42.03
N ALA A 537 -16.24 8.77 -41.79
CA ALA A 537 -16.77 8.52 -40.44
C ALA A 537 -17.59 7.23 -40.41
N ALA A 538 -17.46 6.46 -39.34
CA ALA A 538 -18.18 5.20 -39.22
C ALA A 538 -18.70 4.96 -37.80
N LEU A 539 -19.89 4.38 -37.70
CA LEU A 539 -20.47 3.95 -36.43
C LEU A 539 -19.82 2.65 -35.97
N PHE A 540 -19.54 2.57 -34.67
CA PHE A 540 -19.24 1.32 -33.97
C PHE A 540 -20.16 1.15 -32.77
N ALA A 541 -20.38 -0.09 -32.38
CA ALA A 541 -21.22 -0.41 -31.22
C ALA A 541 -20.77 -1.70 -30.55
N GLY A 542 -21.19 -1.91 -29.31
CA GLY A 542 -20.99 -3.20 -28.67
C GLY A 542 -21.64 -3.31 -27.31
N VAL A 543 -21.63 -4.53 -26.79
CA VAL A 543 -22.15 -4.85 -25.47
C VAL A 543 -21.13 -5.72 -24.72
N GLU A 544 -20.85 -5.33 -23.49
CA GLU A 544 -20.16 -6.17 -22.52
C GLU A 544 -21.20 -6.78 -21.57
N TYR A 545 -21.12 -8.08 -21.36
CA TYR A 545 -21.98 -8.82 -20.44
C TYR A 545 -21.16 -9.37 -19.28
N GLN A 546 -21.50 -8.92 -18.07
CA GLN A 546 -21.01 -9.50 -16.83
C GLN A 546 -21.71 -10.83 -16.58
N THR A 547 -20.99 -11.92 -16.74
CA THR A 547 -21.56 -13.24 -16.55
C THR A 547 -21.77 -13.56 -15.06
N PRO A 548 -22.65 -14.50 -14.72
CA PRO A 548 -22.74 -15.05 -13.36
C PRO A 548 -21.51 -15.87 -12.94
N ILE A 549 -20.57 -16.16 -13.85
CA ILE A 549 -19.32 -16.83 -13.53
C ILE A 549 -18.35 -15.78 -13.00
N ASP A 550 -17.80 -16.03 -11.81
CA ASP A 550 -16.89 -15.11 -11.16
C ASP A 550 -15.77 -14.66 -12.11
N ASN A 551 -15.59 -13.34 -12.18
CA ASN A 551 -14.50 -12.69 -12.89
C ASN A 551 -14.48 -12.84 -14.43
N LEU A 552 -15.54 -13.42 -15.01
CA LEU A 552 -15.67 -13.65 -16.45
C LEU A 552 -16.64 -12.66 -17.11
N ARG A 553 -16.20 -12.04 -18.21
CA ARG A 553 -16.97 -11.12 -19.04
C ARG A 553 -16.97 -11.56 -20.49
N LEU A 554 -18.10 -11.39 -21.16
CA LEU A 554 -18.25 -11.65 -22.59
C LEU A 554 -18.50 -10.33 -23.33
N LYS A 555 -17.98 -10.21 -24.54
CA LYS A 555 -18.09 -9.01 -25.37
C LYS A 555 -18.61 -9.38 -26.75
N VAL A 556 -19.51 -8.55 -27.26
CA VAL A 556 -19.88 -8.52 -28.68
C VAL A 556 -19.62 -7.11 -29.18
N GLU A 557 -18.90 -7.00 -30.29
CA GLU A 557 -18.50 -5.72 -30.87
C GLU A 557 -18.86 -5.71 -32.36
N TYR A 558 -19.39 -4.58 -32.82
CA TYR A 558 -19.50 -4.20 -34.22
C TYR A 558 -18.41 -3.16 -34.50
N GLU A 559 -17.43 -3.57 -35.30
CA GLU A 559 -16.23 -2.82 -35.62
C GLU A 559 -16.43 -1.90 -36.82
N SER A 560 -15.85 -0.70 -36.77
CA SER A 560 -15.98 0.33 -37.82
C SER A 560 -14.79 0.40 -38.78
N ASN A 561 -13.76 -0.45 -38.63
CA ASN A 561 -12.64 -0.53 -39.56
C ASN A 561 -12.98 -1.45 -40.75
N ASP A 562 -12.65 -1.03 -41.98
CA ASP A 562 -12.71 -1.90 -43.17
C ASP A 562 -11.33 -2.45 -43.58
N TYR A 563 -10.25 -1.93 -42.96
CA TYR A 563 -8.86 -2.27 -43.21
C TYR A 563 -8.34 -2.01 -44.64
N SER A 564 -9.11 -1.32 -45.50
CA SER A 564 -8.75 -1.08 -46.91
C SER A 564 -7.49 -0.24 -47.09
N ARG A 565 -7.17 0.61 -46.10
CA ARG A 565 -6.00 1.50 -46.08
C ARG A 565 -4.93 1.06 -45.06
N ASP A 566 -5.02 -0.18 -44.56
CA ASP A 566 -4.16 -0.66 -43.47
C ASP A 566 -2.72 -0.94 -43.96
N LEU A 567 -1.73 -0.55 -43.15
CA LEU A 567 -0.30 -0.62 -43.49
C LEU A 567 0.41 -1.86 -42.88
N ALA A 568 -0.34 -2.94 -42.63
CA ALA A 568 0.17 -4.21 -42.10
C ALA A 568 1.19 -4.93 -43.02
N GLY A 569 1.38 -4.49 -44.26
CA GLY A 569 2.25 -5.13 -45.25
C GLY A 569 1.61 -6.33 -45.98
N VAL A 570 0.39 -6.69 -45.59
CA VAL A 570 -0.46 -7.70 -46.24
C VAL A 570 -1.90 -7.20 -46.28
N PRO A 571 -2.70 -7.53 -47.31
CA PRO A 571 -4.12 -7.19 -47.32
C PRO A 571 -4.86 -7.87 -46.16
N ILE A 572 -5.72 -7.11 -45.48
CA ILE A 572 -6.64 -7.61 -44.45
C ILE A 572 -8.06 -7.51 -45.02
N ASP A 573 -8.72 -8.64 -45.19
CA ASP A 573 -10.09 -8.73 -45.74
C ASP A 573 -11.04 -9.32 -44.68
N PRO A 574 -11.75 -8.47 -43.90
CA PRO A 574 -12.63 -8.93 -42.84
C PRO A 574 -13.91 -9.56 -43.41
N LYS A 575 -14.23 -10.80 -43.00
CA LYS A 575 -15.45 -11.52 -43.44
C LYS A 575 -16.72 -11.02 -42.75
N THR A 576 -16.58 -10.34 -41.63
CA THR A 576 -17.66 -9.79 -40.82
C THR A 576 -17.11 -8.63 -40.00
N ALA A 577 -17.96 -7.64 -39.74
CA ALA A 577 -17.68 -6.55 -38.80
C ALA A 577 -17.95 -6.94 -37.34
N PHE A 578 -18.49 -8.13 -37.08
CA PHE A 578 -18.78 -8.59 -35.73
C PHE A 578 -17.60 -9.36 -35.11
N ASN A 579 -17.16 -8.89 -33.95
CA ASN A 579 -16.13 -9.51 -33.11
C ASN A 579 -16.74 -10.03 -31.80
N PHE A 580 -16.20 -11.15 -31.30
CA PHE A 580 -16.65 -11.80 -30.06
C PHE A 580 -15.49 -12.00 -29.11
N GLY A 581 -15.63 -11.59 -27.86
CA GLY A 581 -14.54 -11.56 -26.89
C GLY A 581 -14.89 -12.22 -25.57
N LEU A 582 -13.88 -12.81 -24.94
CA LEU A 582 -13.93 -13.34 -23.59
C LEU A 582 -12.83 -12.66 -22.78
N ASN A 583 -13.15 -12.13 -21.61
CA ASN A 583 -12.21 -11.49 -20.69
C ASN A 583 -12.32 -12.15 -19.31
N TRP A 584 -11.21 -12.66 -18.79
CA TRP A 584 -11.17 -13.36 -17.51
C TRP A 584 -10.10 -12.78 -16.60
N GLN A 585 -10.48 -12.41 -15.37
CA GLN A 585 -9.53 -12.03 -14.33
C GLN A 585 -9.12 -13.22 -13.50
N LEU A 586 -7.84 -13.56 -13.61
CA LEU A 586 -7.24 -14.60 -12.80
C LEU A 586 -6.95 -14.11 -11.39
N SER A 587 -6.65 -12.82 -11.23
CA SER A 587 -6.40 -12.17 -9.94
C SER A 587 -6.63 -10.66 -10.05
N ASN A 588 -6.63 -9.93 -8.93
CA ASN A 588 -6.74 -8.46 -8.95
C ASN A 588 -5.62 -7.73 -9.74
N VAL A 589 -4.59 -8.46 -10.20
CA VAL A 589 -3.44 -7.93 -10.94
C VAL A 589 -3.40 -8.43 -12.39
N ILE A 590 -4.04 -9.56 -12.73
CA ILE A 590 -3.89 -10.20 -14.05
C ILE A 590 -5.24 -10.40 -14.73
N ASP A 591 -5.38 -9.78 -15.91
CA ASP A 591 -6.51 -9.99 -16.83
C ASP A 591 -6.03 -10.67 -18.10
N LEU A 592 -6.80 -11.65 -18.58
CA LEU A 592 -6.60 -12.32 -19.87
C LEU A 592 -7.75 -12.03 -20.82
N SER A 593 -7.45 -11.86 -22.10
CA SER A 593 -8.43 -11.73 -23.18
C SER A 593 -8.20 -12.77 -24.28
N LEU A 594 -9.30 -13.31 -24.79
CA LEU A 594 -9.33 -14.18 -25.96
C LEU A 594 -10.47 -13.71 -26.86
N ASN A 595 -10.18 -13.33 -28.09
CA ASN A 595 -11.18 -12.78 -28.98
C ASN A 595 -11.15 -13.44 -30.36
N TYR A 596 -12.32 -13.55 -30.97
CA TYR A 596 -12.51 -13.97 -32.35
C TYR A 596 -12.93 -12.76 -33.17
N GLU A 597 -12.06 -12.35 -34.08
CA GLU A 597 -12.13 -11.09 -34.80
C GLU A 597 -12.16 -11.32 -36.31
N ARG A 598 -12.79 -10.40 -37.05
CA ARG A 598 -12.79 -10.34 -38.53
C ARG A 598 -13.34 -11.61 -39.23
N GLY A 599 -13.96 -12.52 -38.47
CA GLY A 599 -14.53 -13.77 -38.96
C GLY A 599 -13.54 -14.89 -39.24
N ASP A 600 -12.26 -14.74 -38.90
CA ASP A 600 -11.27 -15.82 -39.03
C ASP A 600 -9.99 -15.67 -38.20
N VAL A 601 -9.85 -14.60 -37.40
CA VAL A 601 -8.66 -14.39 -36.56
C VAL A 601 -8.99 -14.65 -35.10
N LEU A 602 -8.12 -15.40 -34.42
CA LEU A 602 -8.13 -15.53 -32.97
C LEU A 602 -7.03 -14.65 -32.40
N THR A 603 -7.39 -13.76 -31.48
CA THR A 603 -6.47 -12.83 -30.82
C THR A 603 -6.37 -13.16 -29.33
N PHE A 604 -5.20 -12.90 -28.76
CA PHE A 604 -4.92 -13.12 -27.34
C PHE A 604 -4.30 -11.88 -26.73
N GLY A 605 -4.73 -11.54 -25.53
CA GLY A 605 -4.15 -10.46 -24.77
C GLY A 605 -3.95 -10.78 -23.30
N PHE A 606 -2.99 -10.11 -22.70
CA PHE A 606 -2.77 -10.11 -21.26
C PHE A 606 -2.56 -8.70 -20.75
N ASN A 607 -3.07 -8.41 -19.55
CA ASN A 607 -2.87 -7.14 -18.87
C ASN A 607 -2.40 -7.38 -17.44
N ILE A 608 -1.35 -6.64 -17.04
CA ILE A 608 -0.87 -6.55 -15.66
C ILE A 608 -1.31 -5.21 -15.12
N ARG A 609 -2.07 -5.20 -14.03
CA ARG A 609 -2.75 -4.03 -13.50
C ARG A 609 -2.32 -3.69 -12.08
N SER A 610 -2.35 -2.42 -11.76
CA SER A 610 -2.24 -1.90 -10.39
C SER A 610 -2.95 -0.55 -10.29
N ASN A 611 -3.08 -0.03 -9.07
CA ASN A 611 -3.59 1.33 -8.88
C ASN A 611 -2.61 2.12 -8.01
N PHE A 612 -1.99 3.15 -8.58
CA PHE A 612 -0.98 3.98 -7.93
C PHE A 612 -1.50 4.80 -6.74
N ASN A 613 -2.81 4.99 -6.57
CA ASN A 613 -3.34 5.59 -5.33
C ASN A 613 -3.47 4.54 -4.20
N ARG A 614 -3.51 3.26 -4.53
CA ARG A 614 -3.78 2.16 -3.57
C ARG A 614 -2.63 1.18 -3.42
N MET A 615 -1.43 1.52 -3.89
CA MET A 615 -0.25 0.66 -3.72
C MET A 615 0.16 0.62 -2.24
N PRO A 616 0.12 -0.56 -1.59
CA PRO A 616 0.54 -0.68 -0.19
C PRO A 616 2.06 -0.59 -0.07
N THR A 617 2.53 -0.08 1.07
CA THR A 617 3.95 -0.21 1.46
C THR A 617 4.14 -1.53 2.21
N ILE A 618 5.29 -2.18 2.03
CA ILE A 618 5.66 -3.42 2.75
C ILE A 618 6.66 -3.16 3.89
N ASN A 619 6.74 -1.92 4.35
CA ASN A 619 7.73 -1.44 5.31
C ASN A 619 7.51 -2.04 6.71
N ILE A 620 8.56 -2.58 7.32
CA ILE A 620 8.58 -3.00 8.72
C ILE A 620 9.28 -1.90 9.52
N ASN A 621 8.49 -1.01 10.13
CA ASN A 621 8.96 0.05 11.00
C ASN A 621 8.95 -0.39 12.47
N PRO A 622 9.86 0.15 13.31
CA PRO A 622 9.76 -0.03 14.76
C PRO A 622 8.38 0.47 15.25
N PRO A 623 7.83 -0.08 16.35
CA PRO A 623 6.65 0.51 16.96
C PRO A 623 6.95 1.96 17.36
N LYS A 624 5.99 2.89 17.20
CA LYS A 624 6.13 4.25 17.73
C LYS A 624 6.26 4.14 19.25
N ARG A 625 6.91 5.12 19.87
CA ARG A 625 6.98 5.18 21.33
C ARG A 625 5.58 5.33 21.91
N ASP A 626 5.30 4.61 22.98
CA ASP A 626 4.08 4.80 23.77
C ASP A 626 4.02 6.26 24.25
N PRO A 627 2.82 6.85 24.36
CA PRO A 627 2.67 8.21 24.84
C PRO A 627 3.12 8.31 26.29
N VAL A 628 3.81 9.40 26.61
CA VAL A 628 4.15 9.72 27.99
C VAL A 628 2.98 10.49 28.57
N LEU A 629 2.29 9.83 29.51
CA LEU A 629 1.07 10.31 30.15
C LEU A 629 1.42 10.83 31.55
N ALA A 630 1.43 12.15 31.72
CA ALA A 630 1.56 12.78 33.04
C ALA A 630 0.49 12.24 34.01
N ASP A 631 -0.76 12.14 33.54
CA ASP A 631 -1.91 11.68 34.34
C ASP A 631 -1.91 10.18 34.67
N ALA A 632 -1.12 9.36 33.95
CA ALA A 632 -0.99 7.92 34.22
C ALA A 632 0.24 7.57 35.11
N GLY A 633 0.88 8.59 35.71
CA GLY A 633 2.10 8.44 36.49
C GLY A 633 3.30 7.98 35.66
N GLN A 634 3.29 8.23 34.35
CA GLN A 634 4.48 8.10 33.52
C GLN A 634 5.13 9.48 33.41
N GLU A 635 5.91 9.83 34.42
CA GLU A 635 6.73 11.04 34.36
C GLU A 635 7.72 10.94 33.20
N PRO A 636 8.06 12.07 32.56
CA PRO A 636 9.20 12.10 31.65
C PRO A 636 10.41 11.47 32.32
N ARG A 637 11.27 10.81 31.52
CA ARG A 637 12.37 10.04 32.09
C ARG A 637 13.29 10.86 32.99
N TYR A 638 13.43 12.15 32.69
CA TYR A 638 14.26 13.08 33.45
C TYR A 638 13.38 14.15 34.08
N PRO A 639 13.51 14.40 35.39
CA PRO A 639 12.71 15.42 36.08
C PRO A 639 13.14 16.84 35.71
N ASP A 640 14.45 17.03 35.45
CA ASP A 640 15.06 18.32 35.17
C ASP A 640 15.88 18.27 33.88
N ILE A 641 15.98 19.43 33.22
CA ILE A 641 16.67 19.58 31.93
C ILE A 641 18.17 19.23 32.00
N GLU A 642 18.81 19.51 33.14
CA GLU A 642 20.23 19.24 33.40
C GLU A 642 20.56 17.75 33.37
N ASN A 643 19.58 16.89 33.66
CA ASN A 643 19.76 15.44 33.73
C ASN A 643 19.49 14.74 32.39
N VAL A 644 19.00 15.46 31.37
CA VAL A 644 18.62 14.88 30.08
C VAL A 644 19.83 14.29 29.36
N ASN A 645 19.74 13.00 29.00
CA ASN A 645 20.77 12.36 28.19
C ASN A 645 20.53 12.60 26.69
N TRP A 646 21.08 13.71 26.19
CA TRP A 646 20.97 14.13 24.79
C TRP A 646 21.51 13.10 23.79
N ALA A 647 22.58 12.39 24.13
CA ALA A 647 23.15 11.35 23.25
C ALA A 647 22.17 10.20 23.05
N ARG A 648 21.48 9.79 24.13
CA ARG A 648 20.45 8.76 24.08
C ARG A 648 19.19 9.25 23.38
N LEU A 649 18.77 10.50 23.59
CA LEU A 649 17.67 11.11 22.84
C LEU A 649 17.94 11.04 21.32
N ALA A 650 19.13 11.48 20.88
CA ALA A 650 19.53 11.42 19.48
C ALA A 650 19.65 9.97 18.95
N GLN A 651 19.99 9.00 19.78
CA GLN A 651 19.95 7.57 19.41
C GLN A 651 18.52 7.05 19.26
N ASN A 652 17.60 7.43 20.14
CA ASN A 652 16.19 7.04 20.06
C ASN A 652 15.50 7.59 18.80
N ILE A 653 15.78 8.84 18.44
CA ILE A 653 15.31 9.45 17.19
C ILE A 653 15.79 8.61 15.98
N ARG A 654 17.09 8.27 15.93
CA ARG A 654 17.64 7.40 14.87
C ARG A 654 17.04 6.00 14.89
N ALA A 655 16.80 5.42 16.06
CA ALA A 655 16.21 4.10 16.21
C ALA A 655 14.76 4.04 15.69
N GLN A 656 14.02 5.15 15.79
CA GLN A 656 12.70 5.33 15.17
C GLN A 656 12.75 5.57 13.65
N ARG A 657 13.96 5.67 13.06
CA ARG A 657 14.21 5.89 11.62
C ARG A 657 13.65 7.21 11.08
N THR A 658 13.33 8.16 11.96
CA THR A 658 12.73 9.45 11.61
C THR A 658 13.79 10.41 11.09
N TYR A 659 14.78 10.72 11.93
CA TYR A 659 15.82 11.68 11.63
C TYR A 659 17.23 11.19 12.01
N ALA A 660 18.22 11.83 11.42
CA ALA A 660 19.64 11.62 11.71
C ALA A 660 20.35 12.95 11.87
N TYR A 661 21.52 12.92 12.52
CA TYR A 661 22.38 14.10 12.68
C TYR A 661 21.74 15.25 13.48
N SER A 662 21.03 14.91 14.56
CA SER A 662 20.38 15.91 15.41
C SER A 662 21.38 16.76 16.21
N GLU A 663 21.33 18.07 16.04
CA GLU A 663 21.92 19.08 16.92
C GLU A 663 20.78 19.72 17.72
N ILE A 664 20.95 19.89 19.03
CA ILE A 664 19.85 20.30 19.93
C ILE A 664 20.28 21.57 20.66
N TYR A 665 19.40 22.56 20.69
CA TYR A 665 19.59 23.85 21.35
C TYR A 665 18.44 24.11 22.31
N LEU A 666 18.76 24.78 23.41
CA LEU A 666 17.81 25.19 24.44
C LEU A 666 17.76 26.73 24.43
N SER A 667 16.56 27.30 24.42
CA SER A 667 16.35 28.75 24.47
C SER A 667 15.14 29.09 25.35
N ALA A 668 15.02 30.37 25.71
CA ALA A 668 13.78 30.90 26.24
C ALA A 668 12.75 31.02 25.10
N SER A 669 11.48 30.70 25.37
CA SER A 669 10.38 30.94 24.43
C SER A 669 10.11 32.45 24.37
N GLU A 670 9.98 32.99 23.15
CA GLU A 670 9.69 34.41 22.90
C GLU A 670 8.18 34.73 22.96
N SER A 671 7.35 33.84 23.52
CA SER A 671 5.90 34.03 23.52
C SER A 671 5.49 35.27 24.34
N GLU A 672 4.74 36.19 23.70
CA GLU A 672 4.13 37.39 24.33
C GLU A 672 3.19 37.05 25.50
N THR A 673 2.83 35.77 25.69
CA THR A 673 1.94 35.29 26.75
C THR A 673 2.67 34.73 27.98
N ALA A 674 3.99 34.86 28.07
CA ALA A 674 4.74 34.40 29.26
C ALA A 674 4.32 35.23 30.50
N PRO A 675 3.97 34.59 31.64
CA PRO A 675 3.64 35.30 32.87
C PRO A 675 4.78 36.24 33.29
N GLU A 676 4.44 37.50 33.64
CA GLU A 676 5.41 38.47 34.19
C GLU A 676 6.14 37.86 35.40
N GLY A 677 7.40 37.45 35.19
CA GLY A 677 8.23 36.79 36.20
C GLY A 677 9.09 35.63 35.68
N GLU A 678 8.74 35.03 34.54
CA GLU A 678 9.43 33.85 33.96
C GLU A 678 10.14 34.13 32.61
N ALA A 679 10.37 35.40 32.26
CA ALA A 679 10.89 35.83 30.95
C ALA A 679 12.28 35.26 30.55
N ASN A 680 12.96 34.51 31.42
CA ASN A 680 14.27 33.90 31.18
C ASN A 680 14.29 32.37 31.40
N ALA A 681 13.15 31.71 31.60
CA ALA A 681 13.11 30.26 31.78
C ALA A 681 13.37 29.55 30.43
N LEU A 682 14.36 28.65 30.41
CA LEU A 682 14.73 27.85 29.25
C LEU A 682 13.67 26.76 28.98
N ASN A 683 12.58 27.12 28.31
CA ASN A 683 11.39 26.29 28.10
C ASN A 683 11.15 25.89 26.63
N LYS A 684 12.07 26.24 25.71
CA LYS A 684 12.01 25.86 24.28
C LYS A 684 13.20 24.97 23.90
N VAL A 685 12.90 23.86 23.21
CA VAL A 685 13.92 22.96 22.63
C VAL A 685 13.83 22.98 21.11
N THR A 686 14.93 23.38 20.45
CA THR A 686 15.06 23.36 18.98
C THR A 686 16.00 22.25 18.53
N VAL A 687 15.50 21.33 17.71
CA VAL A 687 16.21 20.16 17.18
C VAL A 687 16.49 20.33 15.70
N TYR A 688 17.72 20.69 15.35
CA TYR A 688 18.20 20.74 13.97
C TYR A 688 18.59 19.36 13.49
N THR A 689 17.96 18.86 12.44
CA THR A 689 18.12 17.45 12.07
C THR A 689 17.91 17.20 10.57
N HIS A 690 18.29 16.02 10.08
CA HIS A 690 18.12 15.63 8.68
C HIS A 690 17.12 14.47 8.57
N PRO A 691 16.10 14.57 7.70
CA PRO A 691 15.18 13.46 7.47
C PRO A 691 15.91 12.18 7.06
N SER A 692 15.59 11.07 7.72
CA SER A 692 16.28 9.80 7.51
C SER A 692 15.55 8.94 6.46
N ARG A 693 14.86 7.88 6.89
CA ARG A 693 14.32 6.86 5.97
C ARG A 693 12.82 7.00 5.71
N LEU A 694 12.07 7.57 6.66
CA LEU A 694 10.64 7.76 6.52
C LEU A 694 10.33 8.90 5.54
N ARG A 695 9.60 8.56 4.48
CA ARG A 695 9.13 9.52 3.46
C ARG A 695 8.02 10.40 4.03
N ASP A 696 6.96 9.78 4.53
CA ASP A 696 5.80 10.45 5.11
C ASP A 696 6.20 11.39 6.26
N PRO A 697 6.01 12.72 6.11
CA PRO A 697 6.26 13.69 7.17
C PRO A 697 5.40 13.46 8.42
N GLN A 698 4.15 12.99 8.28
CA GLN A 698 3.23 12.81 9.40
C GLN A 698 3.74 11.75 10.36
N ASP A 699 4.02 10.53 9.86
CA ASP A 699 4.59 9.44 10.65
C ASP A 699 5.97 9.81 11.21
N ARG A 700 6.78 10.55 10.44
CA ARG A 700 8.12 11.01 10.86
C ARG A 700 8.06 12.00 12.05
N LEU A 701 7.17 12.98 11.97
CA LEU A 701 6.99 14.01 12.99
C LEU A 701 6.37 13.41 14.25
N ASP A 702 5.30 12.63 14.14
CA ASP A 702 4.63 12.03 15.30
C ASP A 702 5.56 11.12 16.11
N ARG A 703 6.34 10.25 15.44
CA ARG A 703 7.36 9.42 16.09
C ARG A 703 8.42 10.24 16.81
N THR A 704 8.82 11.36 16.24
CA THR A 704 9.86 12.22 16.79
C THR A 704 9.33 13.02 17.98
N ALA A 705 8.12 13.57 17.87
CA ALA A 705 7.42 14.22 18.97
C ALA A 705 7.27 13.28 20.16
N ARG A 706 6.81 12.04 19.95
CA ARG A 706 6.71 11.02 21.02
C ARG A 706 8.04 10.70 21.68
N VAL A 707 9.14 10.65 20.91
CA VAL A 707 10.49 10.44 21.46
C VAL A 707 10.94 11.65 22.28
N LEU A 708 10.69 12.87 21.80
CA LEU A 708 11.06 14.11 22.49
C LEU A 708 10.29 14.23 23.81
N LEU A 709 8.98 14.06 23.80
CA LEU A 709 8.13 14.13 25.00
C LEU A 709 8.46 13.05 26.04
N ALA A 710 9.03 11.92 25.62
CA ALA A 710 9.45 10.85 26.53
C ALA A 710 10.76 11.12 27.26
N GLU A 711 11.63 11.93 26.67
CA GLU A 711 12.98 12.19 27.18
C GLU A 711 13.12 13.63 27.71
N LEU A 712 12.25 14.57 27.35
CA LEU A 712 12.27 15.95 27.83
C LEU A 712 11.36 16.15 29.05
N PRO A 713 11.80 16.91 30.08
CA PRO A 713 11.00 17.20 31.27
C PRO A 713 9.76 18.04 30.94
N GLU A 714 8.81 18.11 31.88
CA GLU A 714 7.58 18.92 31.74
C GLU A 714 7.86 20.42 31.71
N SER A 715 9.03 20.87 32.18
CA SER A 715 9.44 22.27 32.09
C SER A 715 9.64 22.79 30.65
N ILE A 716 9.71 21.89 29.66
CA ILE A 716 9.75 22.27 28.23
C ILE A 716 8.32 22.36 27.70
N SER A 717 7.88 23.59 27.41
CA SER A 717 6.55 23.88 26.88
C SER A 717 6.51 23.95 25.35
N GLU A 718 7.63 24.31 24.69
CA GLU A 718 7.70 24.48 23.24
C GLU A 718 8.79 23.59 22.63
N ILE A 719 8.45 22.88 21.55
CA ILE A 719 9.38 22.02 20.81
C ILE A 719 9.36 22.43 19.35
N GLU A 720 10.56 22.63 18.79
CA GLU A 720 10.75 22.94 17.38
C GLU A 720 11.68 21.91 16.73
N ILE A 721 11.22 21.27 15.66
CA ILE A 721 12.00 20.33 14.84
C ILE A 721 12.36 21.04 13.54
N VAL A 722 13.65 21.36 13.37
CA VAL A 722 14.16 22.05 12.19
C VAL A 722 14.79 21.03 11.23
N GLU A 723 14.16 20.81 10.08
CA GLU A 723 14.74 19.95 9.04
C GLU A 723 15.79 20.70 8.22
N GLN A 724 16.87 20.00 7.88
CA GLN A 724 18.03 20.57 7.21
C GLN A 724 18.39 19.83 5.92
N THR A 725 18.81 20.61 4.93
CA THR A 725 19.43 20.13 3.70
C THR A 725 20.85 20.66 3.60
N SER A 726 21.82 19.79 3.34
CA SER A 726 23.25 20.16 3.37
C SER A 726 23.63 20.97 4.62
N ARG A 727 23.10 20.61 5.80
CA ARG A 727 23.24 21.31 7.11
C ARG A 727 22.74 22.77 7.19
N GLN A 728 22.01 23.26 6.19
CA GLN A 728 21.30 24.54 6.30
C GLN A 728 19.86 24.30 6.77
N PRO A 729 19.33 25.09 7.72
CA PRO A 729 17.91 25.11 8.06
C PRO A 729 17.05 25.33 6.82
N LEU A 730 16.03 24.50 6.63
CA LEU A 730 15.15 24.56 5.46
C LEU A 730 13.70 24.82 5.85
N ILE A 731 13.22 24.17 6.90
CA ILE A 731 11.87 24.27 7.44
C ILE A 731 11.87 23.94 8.93
N ALA A 732 10.93 24.51 9.70
CA ALA A 732 10.66 24.12 11.08
C ALA A 732 9.23 23.60 11.29
N TYR A 733 9.11 22.75 12.29
CA TYR A 733 7.87 22.17 12.78
C TYR A 733 7.78 22.46 14.27
N SER A 734 6.87 23.34 14.69
CA SER A 734 6.73 23.82 16.07
C SER A 734 5.44 23.31 16.70
N PHE A 735 5.47 22.96 17.97
CA PHE A 735 4.27 22.57 18.73
C PHE A 735 4.44 22.78 20.23
N ASN A 736 3.31 22.98 20.92
CA ASN A 736 3.25 22.98 22.37
C ASN A 736 3.30 21.53 22.91
N ALA A 737 4.22 21.26 23.83
CA ALA A 737 4.49 19.93 24.35
C ALA A 737 3.30 19.36 25.14
N ASP A 738 2.64 20.18 25.96
CA ASP A 738 1.51 19.75 26.80
C ASP A 738 0.26 19.49 25.98
N ASP A 739 -0.03 20.33 25.00
CA ASP A 739 -1.13 20.13 24.06
C ASP A 739 -0.96 18.83 23.28
N TYR A 740 0.27 18.55 22.82
CA TYR A 740 0.56 17.31 22.12
C TYR A 740 0.44 16.09 23.04
N ARG A 741 0.93 16.16 24.29
CA ARG A 741 0.77 15.10 25.32
C ARG A 741 -0.70 14.77 25.54
N ARG A 742 -1.57 15.77 25.70
CA ARG A 742 -3.02 15.58 25.92
C ARG A 742 -3.69 14.83 24.77
N ARG A 743 -3.28 15.07 23.52
CA ARG A 743 -3.90 14.43 22.34
C ARG A 743 -3.45 13.00 22.13
N ILE A 744 -2.16 12.72 22.23
CA ILE A 744 -1.66 11.33 22.15
C ILE A 744 -2.18 10.46 23.31
N ALA A 745 -2.60 11.10 24.41
CA ALA A 745 -3.26 10.49 25.56
C ALA A 745 -4.75 10.17 25.34
N ASN A 746 -5.34 10.59 24.20
CA ASN A 746 -6.78 10.55 23.98
C ASN A 746 -7.57 11.35 25.04
N ALA A 747 -6.99 12.43 25.57
CA ALA A 747 -7.66 13.31 26.53
C ALA A 747 -8.54 14.38 25.84
N ASP A 748 -8.36 14.57 24.53
CA ASP A 748 -9.20 15.39 23.66
C ASP A 748 -10.18 14.45 22.92
N PRO A 749 -11.51 14.54 23.16
CA PRO A 749 -12.48 13.66 22.53
C PRO A 749 -12.73 13.98 21.04
N ASP A 750 -12.33 15.16 20.58
CA ASP A 750 -12.61 15.62 19.22
C ASP A 750 -11.52 15.21 18.22
N VAL A 751 -10.35 14.76 18.70
CA VAL A 751 -9.18 14.43 17.88
C VAL A 751 -8.64 13.06 18.28
N ARG A 752 -8.40 12.19 17.29
CA ARG A 752 -7.85 10.87 17.58
C ARG A 752 -6.34 10.94 17.86
N PRO A 753 -5.76 10.04 18.67
CA PRO A 753 -4.32 10.04 18.97
C PRO A 753 -3.40 9.90 17.75
N ASP A 754 -3.89 9.35 16.64
CA ASP A 754 -3.20 9.23 15.35
C ASP A 754 -3.25 10.52 14.52
N GLU A 755 -4.17 11.43 14.83
CA GLU A 755 -4.32 12.76 14.20
C GLU A 755 -3.55 13.85 14.96
N ALA A 756 -2.88 13.52 16.08
CA ALA A 756 -2.17 14.49 16.91
C ALA A 756 -1.11 15.32 16.15
N TRP A 757 -0.54 14.78 15.07
CA TRP A 757 0.44 15.45 14.22
C TRP A 757 -0.09 16.74 13.58
N GLU A 758 -1.41 16.89 13.40
CA GLU A 758 -2.03 18.07 12.75
C GLU A 758 -1.77 19.38 13.51
N TYR A 759 -1.44 19.29 14.79
CA TYR A 759 -1.10 20.42 15.64
C TYR A 759 0.39 20.79 15.63
N ILE A 760 1.18 20.07 14.85
CA ILE A 760 2.55 20.45 14.56
C ILE A 760 2.50 21.50 13.46
N GLU A 761 2.69 22.75 13.86
CA GLU A 761 2.67 23.88 12.95
C GLU A 761 3.94 23.93 12.10
N ARG A 762 3.75 24.05 10.80
CA ARG A 762 4.84 24.16 9.84
C ARG A 762 5.19 25.63 9.63
N VAL A 763 6.35 26.06 10.14
CA VAL A 763 6.77 27.47 10.24
C VAL A 763 8.15 27.69 9.61
N GLU A 764 8.52 28.96 9.39
CA GLU A 764 9.87 29.27 8.92
C GLU A 764 10.92 28.87 9.96
N PRO A 765 12.09 28.36 9.53
CA PRO A 765 13.05 27.80 10.46
C PRO A 765 13.69 28.88 11.32
N THR A 766 13.77 28.63 12.62
CA THR A 766 14.60 29.45 13.51
C THR A 766 16.04 29.45 13.00
N PRO A 767 16.67 30.63 12.78
CA PRO A 767 18.06 30.70 12.37
C PRO A 767 18.94 30.00 13.39
N ARG A 768 19.89 29.20 12.91
CA ARG A 768 20.86 28.57 13.79
C ARG A 768 21.61 29.65 14.58
N PRO A 769 21.73 29.54 15.91
CA PRO A 769 22.54 30.45 16.70
C PRO A 769 23.95 30.56 16.12
N LYS A 770 24.47 31.79 15.98
CA LYS A 770 25.87 31.98 15.56
C LYS A 770 26.78 31.35 16.59
N GLU A 771 27.86 30.69 16.15
CA GLU A 771 28.93 30.35 17.08
C GLU A 771 29.51 31.66 17.63
N PRO A 772 29.51 31.87 18.96
CA PRO A 772 30.08 33.09 19.51
C PRO A 772 31.59 33.13 19.24
N GLU A 773 32.10 34.31 18.91
CA GLU A 773 33.54 34.53 18.65
C GLU A 773 34.38 34.32 19.92
N ASN A 774 33.76 34.34 21.11
CA ASN A 774 34.43 34.16 22.39
C ASN A 774 33.68 33.13 23.28
N PRO A 775 34.31 32.00 23.68
CA PRO A 775 33.67 30.97 24.50
C PRO A 775 33.20 31.41 25.89
N GLU A 776 33.71 32.53 26.41
CA GLU A 776 33.46 33.02 27.77
C GLU A 776 32.19 33.89 27.92
N GLU A 777 31.45 34.15 26.84
CA GLU A 777 30.24 35.00 26.88
C GLU A 777 28.99 34.27 27.45
N TYR A 778 29.13 33.02 27.88
CA TYR A 778 28.10 32.29 28.61
C TYR A 778 28.10 32.63 30.11
N VAL A 779 27.57 33.79 30.49
CA VAL A 779 27.25 34.06 31.89
C VAL A 779 25.86 34.68 32.01
N TYR A 780 24.85 33.82 32.10
CA TYR A 780 23.74 34.02 33.02
C TYR A 780 23.42 32.65 33.67
N THR A 781 24.09 32.39 34.81
CA THR A 781 23.66 31.61 36.00
C THR A 781 22.91 30.27 35.77
N THR A 782 23.37 29.07 36.12
CA THR A 782 24.18 28.57 37.27
C THR A 782 24.95 27.26 36.93
N PRO A 783 25.57 26.56 37.90
CA PRO A 783 27.00 26.36 38.02
C PRO A 783 27.52 25.08 37.34
N ASN A 784 28.63 25.23 36.63
CA ASN A 784 29.64 24.19 36.47
C ASN A 784 29.30 23.00 35.54
N THR A 785 28.95 23.28 34.29
CA THR A 785 29.37 22.45 33.15
C THR A 785 29.53 23.34 31.91
N ASP A 786 30.74 23.45 31.38
CA ASP A 786 31.11 24.20 30.17
C ASP A 786 30.54 23.60 28.86
N ASP A 787 29.35 22.98 28.85
CA ASP A 787 28.90 22.16 27.71
C ASP A 787 27.37 22.06 27.52
N TRP A 788 26.60 23.11 27.89
CA TRP A 788 25.12 23.06 27.82
C TRP A 788 24.58 22.96 26.39
N ALA A 789 25.34 23.42 25.40
CA ALA A 789 25.16 22.98 24.03
C ALA A 789 26.11 21.80 23.83
N LEU A 790 25.59 20.56 23.80
CA LEU A 790 26.33 19.46 23.19
C LEU A 790 26.53 19.81 21.71
N LYS A 791 27.58 20.59 21.44
CA LYS A 791 28.18 20.72 20.13
C LYS A 791 28.66 19.33 19.82
N TYR A 792 27.84 18.56 19.09
CA TYR A 792 28.40 17.46 18.34
C TYR A 792 29.55 18.07 17.54
N PRO A 793 30.82 17.67 17.78
CA PRO A 793 31.93 18.22 17.02
C PRO A 793 31.56 18.06 15.56
N GLU A 794 31.74 19.12 14.76
CA GLU A 794 31.48 19.08 13.32
C GLU A 794 31.92 17.72 12.82
N GLN A 795 30.96 16.86 12.46
CA GLN A 795 31.28 15.44 12.39
C GLN A 795 32.52 15.25 11.54
N LYS A 796 33.55 14.61 12.12
CA LYS A 796 34.77 14.22 11.42
C LYS A 796 34.36 13.75 10.02
N LEU A 797 34.91 14.34 8.97
CA LEU A 797 34.75 13.98 7.56
C LEU A 797 34.43 12.48 7.37
N THR A 798 33.15 12.08 7.46
CA THR A 798 32.74 10.68 7.32
C THR A 798 32.24 10.49 5.91
N PRO A 799 33.05 9.89 5.00
CA PRO A 799 32.56 9.55 3.69
C PRO A 799 31.48 8.47 3.83
N SER A 800 30.32 8.72 3.23
CA SER A 800 29.33 7.67 2.97
C SER A 800 29.60 7.08 1.59
N TRP A 801 29.43 5.77 1.43
CA TRP A 801 29.61 5.11 0.14
C TRP A 801 28.58 4.01 -0.04
N GLY A 802 28.38 3.60 -1.29
CA GLY A 802 27.46 2.52 -1.62
C GLY A 802 27.66 2.02 -3.04
N ILE A 803 26.94 0.95 -3.36
CA ILE A 803 26.90 0.36 -4.69
C ILE A 803 25.44 0.38 -5.14
N LEU A 804 25.19 0.94 -6.32
CA LEU A 804 23.87 1.06 -6.93
C LEU A 804 23.83 0.24 -8.21
N PRO A 805 23.15 -0.92 -8.25
CA PRO A 805 22.89 -1.60 -9.51
C PRO A 805 21.91 -0.76 -10.34
N LEU A 806 22.18 -0.65 -11.64
CA LEU A 806 21.33 0.08 -12.58
C LEU A 806 21.10 -0.79 -13.82
N PHE A 807 19.88 -0.70 -14.34
CA PHE A 807 19.49 -1.31 -15.60
C PHE A 807 19.05 -0.19 -16.53
N GLU A 808 19.89 0.14 -17.50
CA GLU A 808 19.57 1.09 -18.56
C GLU A 808 18.99 0.30 -19.74
N GLN A 809 17.95 0.85 -20.38
CA GLN A 809 17.26 0.19 -21.48
C GLN A 809 16.71 1.19 -22.49
N GLY A 810 16.62 0.78 -23.75
CA GLY A 810 16.00 1.52 -24.84
C GLY A 810 15.22 0.57 -25.74
N TYR A 811 14.10 1.03 -26.30
CA TYR A 811 13.22 0.23 -27.14
C TYR A 811 13.04 0.83 -28.54
N GLY A 812 12.74 -0.03 -29.51
CA GLY A 812 12.35 0.39 -30.86
C GLY A 812 13.50 0.86 -31.75
N SER A 813 14.72 0.36 -31.52
CA SER A 813 15.85 0.60 -32.44
C SER A 813 15.71 -0.23 -33.72
N PRO A 814 16.25 0.24 -34.86
CA PRO A 814 16.25 -0.52 -36.10
C PRO A 814 16.91 -1.90 -35.98
N GLU A 815 18.05 -1.99 -35.27
CA GLU A 815 18.88 -3.20 -35.22
C GLU A 815 18.32 -4.28 -34.29
N THR A 816 17.70 -3.87 -33.18
CA THR A 816 17.10 -4.76 -32.19
C THR A 816 15.99 -4.04 -31.46
N PHE A 817 14.93 -4.77 -31.12
CA PHE A 817 13.79 -4.18 -30.41
C PHE A 817 14.16 -3.61 -29.04
N MET A 818 15.14 -4.20 -28.34
CA MET A 818 15.58 -3.75 -27.01
C MET A 818 17.11 -3.70 -26.91
N PHE A 819 17.62 -2.52 -26.58
CA PHE A 819 18.97 -2.33 -26.05
C PHE A 819 18.92 -2.27 -24.54
N PHE A 820 19.93 -2.83 -23.87
CA PHE A 820 20.03 -2.78 -22.43
C PHE A 820 21.48 -2.83 -21.95
N GLN A 821 21.69 -2.28 -20.76
CA GLN A 821 22.94 -2.33 -20.01
C GLN A 821 22.64 -2.55 -18.53
N LEU A 822 23.12 -3.67 -18.01
CA LEU A 822 23.23 -3.91 -16.58
C LEU A 822 24.60 -3.39 -16.11
N GLN A 823 24.59 -2.47 -15.14
CA GLN A 823 25.79 -1.84 -14.60
C GLN A 823 25.71 -1.72 -13.07
N ALA A 824 26.87 -1.53 -12.43
CA ALA A 824 26.98 -1.18 -11.02
C ALA A 824 27.71 0.15 -10.86
N ASN A 825 27.08 1.11 -10.18
CA ASN A 825 27.69 2.38 -9.82
C ASN A 825 28.19 2.34 -8.37
N VAL A 826 29.50 2.42 -8.17
CA VAL A 826 30.11 2.63 -6.85
C VAL A 826 30.19 4.13 -6.61
N PHE A 827 29.57 4.62 -5.55
CA PHE A 827 29.53 6.04 -5.23
C PHE A 827 30.07 6.36 -3.83
N ALA A 828 30.56 7.58 -3.66
CA ALA A 828 30.96 8.15 -2.39
C ALA A 828 30.43 9.59 -2.26
N ASN A 829 29.96 9.96 -1.07
CA ASN A 829 29.61 11.32 -0.70
C ASN A 829 30.42 11.74 0.53
N LEU A 830 30.98 12.94 0.47
CA LEU A 830 31.74 13.54 1.55
C LEU A 830 31.21 14.96 1.81
N GLN A 831 30.67 15.19 3.01
CA GLN A 831 30.35 16.54 3.47
C GLN A 831 31.60 17.13 4.10
N VAL A 832 32.19 18.17 3.50
CA VAL A 832 33.44 18.77 3.99
C VAL A 832 33.19 19.76 5.11
N ASN A 833 32.19 20.63 4.93
CA ASN A 833 31.73 21.58 5.94
C ASN A 833 30.22 21.84 5.75
N ARG A 834 29.66 22.87 6.39
CA ARG A 834 28.21 23.16 6.35
C ARG A 834 27.67 23.61 4.99
N ASN A 835 28.53 23.95 4.04
CA ASN A 835 28.10 24.45 2.73
C ASN A 835 28.68 23.59 1.61
N PHE A 836 29.84 22.98 1.82
CA PHE A 836 30.59 22.28 0.80
C PHE A 836 30.44 20.75 0.91
N SER A 837 30.06 20.12 -0.20
CA SER A 837 30.00 18.68 -0.35
C SER A 837 30.74 18.22 -1.62
N LEU A 838 31.29 17.02 -1.57
CA LEU A 838 31.94 16.35 -2.69
C LEU A 838 31.24 15.02 -2.95
N HIS A 839 30.96 14.75 -4.21
CA HIS A 839 30.40 13.49 -4.66
C HIS A 839 31.22 12.88 -5.78
N SER A 840 31.47 11.58 -5.68
CA SER A 840 32.13 10.79 -6.71
C SER A 840 31.32 9.54 -7.01
N SER A 841 31.28 9.13 -8.28
CA SER A 841 30.72 7.84 -8.69
C SER A 841 31.47 7.26 -9.88
N VAL A 842 31.72 5.96 -9.83
CA VAL A 842 32.37 5.17 -10.88
C VAL A 842 31.40 4.07 -11.31
N GLY A 843 31.11 4.01 -12.60
CA GLY A 843 30.30 2.97 -13.21
C GLY A 843 31.14 1.82 -13.72
N VAL A 844 30.64 0.60 -13.54
CA VAL A 844 31.21 -0.63 -14.06
C VAL A 844 30.12 -1.38 -14.84
N ASN A 845 30.42 -1.69 -16.10
CA ASN A 845 29.56 -2.50 -16.95
C ASN A 845 29.59 -3.97 -16.48
N ILE A 846 28.41 -4.57 -16.28
CA ILE A 846 28.30 -6.00 -15.96
C ILE A 846 27.97 -6.77 -17.24
N TYR A 847 26.95 -6.33 -17.97
CA TYR A 847 26.50 -6.97 -19.20
C TYR A 847 25.68 -6.00 -20.04
N ASN A 848 25.91 -5.96 -21.35
CA ASN A 848 25.12 -5.14 -22.27
C ASN A 848 25.07 -5.77 -23.67
N ASN A 849 24.23 -5.23 -24.55
CA ASN A 849 24.12 -5.63 -25.95
C ASN A 849 24.32 -4.44 -26.93
N TYR A 850 25.03 -3.39 -26.50
CA TYR A 850 25.29 -2.18 -27.30
C TYR A 850 26.33 -2.40 -28.41
N ASP A 851 26.96 -3.58 -28.45
CA ASP A 851 27.79 -4.05 -29.56
C ASP A 851 26.99 -4.20 -30.87
N LYS A 852 25.68 -4.46 -30.78
CA LYS A 852 24.76 -4.57 -31.93
C LYS A 852 24.33 -3.22 -32.52
N PHE A 853 24.67 -2.12 -31.86
CA PHE A 853 24.31 -0.78 -32.32
C PHE A 853 25.23 -0.40 -33.48
N ASN A 854 24.69 -0.34 -34.69
CA ASN A 854 25.46 -0.16 -35.93
C ASN A 854 25.45 1.29 -36.40
N PHE A 855 24.50 2.10 -35.93
CA PHE A 855 24.31 3.48 -36.35
C PHE A 855 25.26 4.48 -35.65
N THR A 856 26.53 4.56 -36.07
CA THR A 856 27.55 5.41 -35.38
C THR A 856 27.58 6.87 -35.84
N VAL A 857 27.17 7.14 -37.07
CA VAL A 857 27.14 8.48 -37.66
C VAL A 857 25.94 8.55 -38.60
N ASP A 858 25.05 9.53 -38.37
CA ASP A 858 24.00 9.86 -39.34
C ASP A 858 24.70 10.38 -40.60
N SER A 859 24.35 9.88 -41.78
CA SER A 859 24.90 10.40 -43.06
C SER A 859 24.39 11.80 -43.37
N LEU A 860 23.49 12.33 -42.53
CA LEU A 860 23.07 13.73 -42.49
C LEU A 860 24.21 14.59 -41.91
N VAL A 861 24.85 15.37 -42.78
CA VAL A 861 25.71 16.49 -42.37
C VAL A 861 24.81 17.58 -41.79
N ASN A 862 24.46 17.47 -40.51
CA ASN A 862 23.76 18.51 -39.77
C ASN A 862 24.78 19.31 -38.94
N ASP A 863 24.66 20.64 -38.98
CA ASP A 863 25.50 21.58 -38.20
C ASP A 863 25.20 21.56 -36.68
N VAL A 864 24.23 20.75 -36.24
CA VAL A 864 23.84 20.62 -34.84
C VAL A 864 24.88 19.77 -34.08
N PRO A 865 25.50 20.31 -33.01
CA PRO A 865 26.45 19.56 -32.21
C PRO A 865 25.83 18.32 -31.55
N ARG A 866 26.52 17.19 -31.63
CA ARG A 866 26.11 15.93 -31.01
C ARG A 866 26.37 15.95 -29.51
N VAL A 867 25.31 16.01 -28.70
CA VAL A 867 25.37 16.16 -27.23
C VAL A 867 24.77 14.97 -26.46
N ARG A 868 23.88 14.19 -27.09
CA ARG A 868 23.27 12.96 -26.56
C ARG A 868 23.36 11.77 -27.52
N THR A 869 23.47 12.01 -28.82
CA THR A 869 23.55 10.95 -29.83
C THR A 869 24.88 10.19 -29.84
N TYR A 870 25.87 10.58 -29.03
CA TYR A 870 27.08 9.77 -28.77
C TYR A 870 26.87 8.65 -27.73
N ALA A 871 25.61 8.32 -27.40
CA ALA A 871 25.30 7.36 -26.34
C ALA A 871 26.07 6.04 -26.49
N ARG A 872 26.13 5.47 -27.70
CA ARG A 872 26.85 4.22 -27.99
C ARG A 872 28.32 4.29 -27.60
N GLU A 873 29.04 5.33 -28.03
CA GLU A 873 30.47 5.50 -27.76
C GLU A 873 30.75 5.54 -26.26
N TYR A 874 29.86 6.17 -25.49
CA TYR A 874 29.96 6.16 -24.04
C TYR A 874 29.60 4.79 -23.44
N MET A 875 28.57 4.08 -23.94
CA MET A 875 28.10 2.79 -23.40
C MET A 875 29.08 1.62 -23.59
N GLN A 876 30.03 1.73 -24.52
CA GLN A 876 31.03 0.69 -24.80
C GLN A 876 32.16 0.60 -23.76
N ALA A 877 32.31 1.59 -22.87
CA ALA A 877 33.33 1.53 -21.82
C ALA A 877 32.99 0.47 -20.76
N ASP A 878 33.97 -0.36 -20.39
CA ASP A 878 33.82 -1.35 -19.31
C ASP A 878 33.74 -0.71 -17.93
N ALA A 879 34.43 0.42 -17.74
CA ALA A 879 34.36 1.24 -16.54
C ALA A 879 34.56 2.72 -16.88
N TRP A 880 33.90 3.61 -16.13
CA TRP A 880 33.99 5.05 -16.36
C TRP A 880 33.74 5.85 -15.07
N LEU A 881 34.30 7.06 -15.01
CA LEU A 881 33.94 8.04 -14.00
C LEU A 881 32.58 8.64 -14.35
N SER A 882 31.52 8.18 -13.69
CA SER A 882 30.16 8.71 -13.88
C SER A 882 30.06 10.17 -13.44
N ARG A 883 30.61 10.51 -12.28
CA ARG A 883 30.53 11.86 -11.69
C ARG A 883 31.68 12.11 -10.72
N LEU A 884 32.20 13.33 -10.70
CA LEU A 884 33.09 13.87 -9.66
C LEU A 884 32.76 15.36 -9.50
N GLN A 885 31.83 15.68 -8.61
CA GLN A 885 31.22 16.99 -8.50
C GLN A 885 31.40 17.55 -7.09
N ALA A 886 31.95 18.75 -7.00
CA ALA A 886 31.95 19.58 -5.80
C ALA A 886 30.73 20.51 -5.82
N ASN A 887 30.08 20.71 -4.68
CA ASN A 887 28.93 21.59 -4.51
C ASN A 887 29.15 22.51 -3.32
N TYR A 888 28.77 23.78 -3.48
CA TYR A 888 28.65 24.76 -2.41
C TYR A 888 27.20 25.24 -2.36
N TYR A 889 26.47 24.90 -1.29
CA TYR A 889 25.06 25.27 -1.09
C TYR A 889 24.92 26.25 0.08
N LYS A 890 24.07 27.26 -0.08
CA LYS A 890 23.77 28.24 0.96
C LYS A 890 22.32 28.72 0.86
N ALA A 891 21.61 28.69 1.99
CA ALA A 891 20.37 29.43 2.15
C ALA A 891 20.72 30.91 2.41
N LEU A 892 20.32 31.81 1.51
CA LEU A 892 20.55 33.25 1.63
C LEU A 892 19.53 33.91 2.57
N SER A 893 18.32 33.38 2.57
CA SER A 893 17.22 33.64 3.53
C SER A 893 16.40 32.35 3.67
N SER A 894 15.27 32.38 4.38
CA SER A 894 14.36 31.23 4.42
C SER A 894 13.82 30.88 3.03
N GLU A 895 13.56 31.88 2.17
CA GLU A 895 12.95 31.69 0.84
C GLU A 895 13.95 31.60 -0.32
N TRP A 896 15.15 32.17 -0.16
CA TRP A 896 16.16 32.25 -1.21
C TRP A 896 17.29 31.26 -0.99
N HIS A 897 17.52 30.40 -1.98
CA HIS A 897 18.55 29.36 -1.96
C HIS A 897 19.52 29.54 -3.12
N ALA A 898 20.80 29.31 -2.89
CA ALA A 898 21.83 29.39 -3.91
C ALA A 898 22.76 28.18 -3.86
N GLN A 899 23.21 27.74 -5.03
CA GLN A 899 24.19 26.68 -5.18
C GLN A 899 25.21 27.02 -6.26
N LEU A 900 26.47 26.68 -6.00
CA LEU A 900 27.54 26.61 -7.00
C LEU A 900 28.03 25.17 -7.10
N TYR A 901 28.37 24.70 -8.30
CA TYR A 901 28.91 23.36 -8.50
C TYR A 901 29.91 23.31 -9.63
N GLY A 902 30.82 22.33 -9.57
CA GLY A 902 31.80 22.12 -10.61
C GLY A 902 32.50 20.77 -10.56
N GLY A 903 33.13 20.40 -11.68
CA GLY A 903 33.82 19.14 -11.89
C GLY A 903 33.19 18.31 -13.00
N TYR A 904 33.25 16.99 -12.88
CA TYR A 904 32.65 16.04 -13.82
C TYR A 904 31.18 15.88 -13.47
N LEU A 905 30.35 16.69 -14.13
CA LEU A 905 28.93 16.82 -13.83
C LEU A 905 28.12 15.64 -14.35
N GLU A 906 28.42 15.03 -15.48
CA GLU A 906 27.71 13.82 -15.92
C GLU A 906 28.63 12.98 -16.80
N ARG A 907 28.18 11.80 -17.27
CA ARG A 907 28.98 10.92 -18.13
C ARG A 907 29.52 11.63 -19.38
N MET A 908 28.72 12.54 -19.95
CA MET A 908 29.03 13.23 -21.20
C MET A 908 29.64 14.64 -21.05
N PHE A 909 29.46 15.31 -19.91
CA PHE A 909 29.87 16.71 -19.74
C PHE A 909 30.52 16.96 -18.37
N ALA A 910 31.53 17.82 -18.36
CA ALA A 910 32.10 18.41 -17.16
C ALA A 910 32.08 19.93 -17.28
N GLY A 911 32.19 20.63 -16.16
CA GLY A 911 32.20 22.09 -16.17
C GLY A 911 31.88 22.67 -14.81
N ALA A 912 31.42 23.91 -14.80
CA ALA A 912 30.98 24.60 -13.60
C ALA A 912 29.70 25.40 -13.88
N GLY A 913 28.90 25.58 -12.84
CA GLY A 913 27.65 26.32 -12.92
C GLY A 913 27.14 26.73 -11.55
N GLY A 914 26.01 27.43 -11.57
CA GLY A 914 25.31 27.86 -10.37
C GLY A 914 23.81 27.95 -10.60
N GLU A 915 23.06 27.82 -9.52
CA GLU A 915 21.60 27.86 -9.46
C GLU A 915 21.17 28.79 -8.32
N ILE A 916 20.13 29.59 -8.53
CA ILE A 916 19.41 30.33 -7.50
C ILE A 916 17.93 29.98 -7.58
N LEU A 917 17.28 29.80 -6.43
CA LEU A 917 15.88 29.42 -6.33
C LEU A 917 15.17 30.29 -5.29
N TYR A 918 14.07 30.90 -5.70
CA TYR A 918 13.09 31.52 -4.83
C TYR A 918 11.93 30.55 -4.58
N ARG A 919 11.77 30.09 -3.33
CA ARG A 919 10.74 29.13 -2.91
C ARG A 919 10.18 29.51 -1.54
N PRO A 920 9.09 30.29 -1.48
CA PRO A 920 8.42 30.59 -0.22
C PRO A 920 7.79 29.35 0.42
N LEU A 921 7.53 29.46 1.72
CA LEU A 921 6.93 28.37 2.49
C LEU A 921 5.50 28.06 2.01
N ASN A 922 5.18 26.78 1.75
CA ASN A 922 3.87 26.33 1.27
C ASN A 922 3.39 26.99 -0.03
N SER A 923 4.27 27.70 -0.75
CA SER A 923 3.88 28.36 -1.99
C SER A 923 3.61 27.34 -3.09
N PRO A 924 2.56 27.54 -3.91
CA PRO A 924 2.33 26.78 -5.14
C PRO A 924 3.33 27.14 -6.24
N PHE A 925 4.04 28.28 -6.11
CA PHE A 925 5.00 28.80 -7.09
C PHE A 925 6.43 28.77 -6.55
N ALA A 926 7.37 28.41 -7.43
CA ALA A 926 8.79 28.65 -7.22
C ALA A 926 9.46 29.10 -8.53
N TYR A 927 10.53 29.89 -8.39
CA TYR A 927 11.23 30.48 -9.53
C TYR A 927 12.72 30.18 -9.43
N GLY A 928 13.29 29.58 -10.47
CA GLY A 928 14.69 29.20 -10.53
C GLY A 928 15.43 29.95 -11.64
N LEU A 929 16.73 30.15 -11.46
CA LEU A 929 17.65 30.55 -12.52
C LEU A 929 18.94 29.76 -12.40
N ASP A 930 19.39 29.16 -13.50
CA ASP A 930 20.65 28.44 -13.56
C ASP A 930 21.51 28.86 -14.76
N ILE A 931 22.83 28.78 -14.59
CA ILE A 931 23.81 29.02 -15.66
C ILE A 931 25.00 28.09 -15.50
N ASN A 932 25.46 27.53 -16.62
CA ASN A 932 26.51 26.52 -16.68
C ASN A 932 27.42 26.77 -17.88
N ARG A 933 28.72 26.60 -17.68
CA ARG A 933 29.71 26.47 -18.76
C ARG A 933 30.26 25.05 -18.72
N VAL A 934 30.00 24.28 -19.78
CA VAL A 934 30.33 22.85 -19.83
C VAL A 934 31.08 22.48 -21.10
N ARG A 935 31.97 21.50 -20.96
CA ARG A 935 32.77 20.91 -22.03
C ARG A 935 32.49 19.41 -22.11
N GLN A 936 32.39 18.91 -23.34
CA GLN A 936 32.10 17.51 -23.59
C GLN A 936 33.29 16.62 -23.22
N ARG A 937 33.03 15.47 -22.61
CA ARG A 937 34.03 14.52 -22.12
C ARG A 937 34.47 13.54 -23.20
N ASP A 938 35.59 12.86 -22.98
CA ASP A 938 36.04 11.77 -23.84
C ASP A 938 35.27 10.47 -23.60
N PHE A 939 35.16 9.64 -24.65
CA PHE A 939 34.42 8.37 -24.61
C PHE A 939 35.08 7.28 -23.74
N ASN A 940 36.38 7.39 -23.46
CA ASN A 940 37.13 6.42 -22.66
C ASN A 940 36.72 6.38 -21.17
N GLY A 941 35.82 7.27 -20.73
CA GLY A 941 35.30 7.30 -19.37
C GLY A 941 36.24 7.91 -18.33
N GLY A 942 37.41 8.40 -18.72
CA GLY A 942 38.39 9.02 -17.83
C GLY A 942 38.14 10.51 -17.55
N PHE A 943 39.25 11.25 -17.43
CA PHE A 943 39.31 12.69 -17.15
C PHE A 943 39.55 13.56 -18.41
N GLY A 944 39.44 12.97 -19.60
CA GLY A 944 39.71 13.66 -20.88
C GLY A 944 38.52 14.49 -21.40
N PHE A 945 38.81 15.38 -22.34
CA PHE A 945 37.86 16.33 -22.93
C PHE A 945 37.95 16.39 -24.45
N ARG A 946 36.78 16.54 -25.07
CA ARG A 946 36.62 16.87 -26.49
C ARG A 946 36.65 18.38 -26.70
N ASP A 947 36.66 18.85 -27.94
CA ASP A 947 36.77 20.28 -28.24
C ASP A 947 35.45 21.06 -28.05
N TYR A 948 34.31 20.36 -27.99
CA TYR A 948 33.01 21.01 -27.86
C TYR A 948 32.78 21.59 -26.45
N GLU A 949 32.49 22.89 -26.38
CA GLU A 949 32.20 23.64 -25.16
C GLU A 949 31.00 24.57 -25.38
N VAL A 950 30.10 24.65 -24.40
CA VAL A 950 28.83 25.39 -24.52
C VAL A 950 28.45 26.04 -23.19
N THR A 951 27.80 27.20 -23.28
CA THR A 951 27.10 27.80 -22.13
C THR A 951 25.62 27.43 -22.21
N THR A 952 25.05 26.92 -21.12
CA THR A 952 23.62 26.55 -21.01
C THR A 952 23.04 27.12 -19.73
N GLY A 953 21.76 27.42 -19.70
CA GLY A 953 21.10 27.99 -18.54
C GLY A 953 19.65 28.32 -18.80
N PHE A 954 18.83 28.30 -17.75
CA PHE A 954 17.40 28.44 -17.84
C PHE A 954 16.84 29.36 -16.74
N ALA A 955 15.76 30.06 -17.08
CA ALA A 955 14.81 30.57 -16.11
C ALA A 955 13.68 29.53 -15.98
N SER A 956 13.41 29.11 -14.74
CA SER A 956 12.47 28.03 -14.45
C SER A 956 11.29 28.53 -13.62
N LEU A 957 10.08 28.14 -14.00
CA LEU A 957 8.85 28.30 -13.21
C LEU A 957 8.34 26.93 -12.81
N TYR A 958 8.09 26.74 -11.52
CA TYR A 958 7.41 25.58 -10.97
C TYR A 958 6.04 26.00 -10.45
N TYR A 959 4.99 25.31 -10.88
CA TYR A 959 3.62 25.59 -10.48
C TYR A 959 2.90 24.30 -10.06
N ASP A 960 2.66 24.15 -8.76
CA ASP A 960 1.82 23.11 -8.17
C ASP A 960 0.34 23.46 -8.41
N VAL A 961 -0.13 23.09 -9.61
CA VAL A 961 -1.49 23.37 -10.08
C VAL A 961 -2.54 22.64 -9.24
N GLY A 962 -2.18 21.51 -8.62
CA GLY A 962 -3.06 20.71 -7.78
C GLY A 962 -3.55 21.44 -6.53
N GLN A 963 -2.81 22.45 -6.05
CA GLN A 963 -3.26 23.28 -4.91
C GLN A 963 -4.40 24.24 -5.26
N HIS A 964 -4.60 24.56 -6.54
CA HIS A 964 -5.60 25.54 -6.99
C HIS A 964 -6.74 24.91 -7.80
N ILE A 965 -6.45 23.83 -8.51
CA ILE A 965 -7.41 23.15 -9.38
C ILE A 965 -7.65 21.75 -8.82
N PRO A 966 -8.76 21.51 -8.09
CA PRO A 966 -9.06 20.19 -7.51
C PRO A 966 -9.09 19.06 -8.55
N ALA A 967 -9.59 19.34 -9.76
CA ALA A 967 -9.59 18.38 -10.86
C ALA A 967 -8.18 17.99 -11.35
N MET A 968 -7.14 18.70 -10.91
CA MET A 968 -5.73 18.46 -11.19
C MET A 968 -4.91 18.18 -9.92
N GLU A 969 -5.54 17.63 -8.88
CA GLU A 969 -4.84 17.27 -7.64
C GLU A 969 -3.58 16.43 -7.90
N GLY A 970 -2.49 16.79 -7.21
CA GLY A 970 -1.17 16.18 -7.41
C GLY A 970 -0.45 16.63 -8.69
N GLY A 971 -0.99 17.58 -9.45
CA GLY A 971 -0.39 18.09 -10.68
C GLY A 971 0.71 19.13 -10.46
N LEU A 972 1.82 19.03 -11.19
CA LEU A 972 2.92 19.99 -11.21
C LEU A 972 3.30 20.35 -12.66
N ILE A 973 3.35 21.64 -12.95
CA ILE A 973 3.83 22.19 -14.23
C ILE A 973 5.21 22.79 -14.00
N THR A 974 6.18 22.46 -14.85
CA THR A 974 7.49 23.10 -14.86
C THR A 974 7.79 23.66 -16.24
N LEU A 975 8.11 24.95 -16.32
CA LEU A 975 8.54 25.62 -17.54
C LEU A 975 10.01 26.01 -17.39
N ASN A 976 10.85 25.66 -18.36
CA ASN A 976 12.27 26.06 -18.39
C ASN A 976 12.54 26.78 -19.70
N ALA A 977 12.83 28.07 -19.66
CA ALA A 977 13.11 28.89 -20.84
C ALA A 977 14.59 29.28 -20.86
N GLY A 978 15.32 28.96 -21.93
CA GLY A 978 16.77 29.15 -21.94
C GLY A 978 17.50 28.53 -23.13
N GLN A 979 18.79 28.29 -22.93
CA GLN A 979 19.68 27.69 -23.93
C GLN A 979 20.05 26.26 -23.55
N PHE A 980 19.82 25.32 -24.46
CA PHE A 980 20.10 23.89 -24.32
C PHE A 980 21.55 23.54 -24.68
N LEU A 981 21.91 22.27 -24.48
CA LEU A 981 23.27 21.77 -24.65
C LEU A 981 23.78 21.85 -26.09
N ALA A 982 22.93 21.73 -27.11
CA ALA A 982 23.36 21.87 -28.51
C ALA A 982 23.51 23.35 -28.93
N GLY A 983 23.26 24.30 -28.02
CA GLY A 983 23.31 25.74 -28.28
C GLY A 983 21.99 26.34 -28.76
N ASP A 984 20.98 25.50 -28.99
CA ASP A 984 19.63 25.91 -29.35
C ASP A 984 18.90 26.57 -28.17
N LYS A 985 18.01 27.51 -28.47
CA LYS A 985 17.25 28.29 -27.49
C LYS A 985 15.77 27.94 -27.59
N GLY A 986 15.11 27.81 -26.45
CA GLY A 986 13.71 27.42 -26.44
C GLY A 986 13.11 27.26 -25.06
N VAL A 987 11.99 26.56 -25.00
CA VAL A 987 11.22 26.29 -23.78
C VAL A 987 10.98 24.80 -23.64
N LYS A 988 11.28 24.26 -22.46
CA LYS A 988 10.89 22.91 -22.04
C LYS A 988 9.74 22.97 -21.05
N VAL A 989 8.64 22.32 -21.42
CA VAL A 989 7.46 22.11 -20.58
C VAL A 989 7.54 20.70 -20.00
N ASN A 990 7.32 20.57 -18.70
CA ASN A 990 7.20 19.29 -18.01
C ASN A 990 5.90 19.30 -17.20
N LEU A 991 5.05 18.30 -17.45
CA LEU A 991 3.79 18.08 -16.78
C LEU A 991 3.92 16.82 -15.95
N GLN A 992 3.65 16.90 -14.66
CA GLN A 992 3.77 15.80 -13.71
C GLN A 992 2.47 15.63 -12.94
N ARG A 993 2.16 14.39 -12.55
CA ARG A 993 1.15 14.06 -11.56
C ARG A 993 1.74 13.12 -10.52
N ARG A 994 1.54 13.44 -9.25
CA ARG A 994 1.78 12.57 -8.10
C ARG A 994 0.51 11.82 -7.70
N PHE A 995 0.66 10.56 -7.34
CA PHE A 995 -0.38 9.70 -6.76
C PHE A 995 -0.15 9.50 -5.25
N ASP A 996 -1.14 9.01 -4.51
CA ASP A 996 -1.09 8.90 -3.04
C ASP A 996 0.02 7.97 -2.53
N SER A 997 0.38 6.95 -3.32
CA SER A 997 1.56 6.11 -3.04
C SER A 997 2.89 6.85 -3.11
N GLY A 998 2.89 8.09 -3.61
CA GLY A 998 4.07 8.87 -3.92
C GLY A 998 4.64 8.60 -5.31
N VAL A 999 4.09 7.68 -6.11
CA VAL A 999 4.45 7.51 -7.53
C VAL A 999 4.21 8.83 -8.27
N VAL A 1000 5.17 9.24 -9.11
CA VAL A 1000 5.04 10.42 -9.97
C VAL A 1000 5.16 9.98 -11.42
N ILE A 1001 4.22 10.40 -12.25
CA ILE A 1001 4.30 10.23 -13.70
C ILE A 1001 4.42 11.61 -14.31
N GLY A 1002 5.30 11.75 -15.29
CA GLY A 1002 5.42 13.00 -16.03
C GLY A 1002 5.65 12.81 -17.51
N ALA A 1003 5.34 13.85 -18.27
CA ALA A 1003 5.63 13.98 -19.68
C ALA A 1003 6.28 15.34 -19.93
N PHE A 1004 7.22 15.39 -20.86
CA PHE A 1004 7.89 16.63 -21.23
C PHE A 1004 7.92 16.84 -22.73
N ALA A 1005 7.98 18.11 -23.13
CA ALA A 1005 8.23 18.54 -24.50
C ALA A 1005 9.16 19.76 -24.48
N ALA A 1006 10.17 19.80 -25.35
CA ALA A 1006 11.07 20.94 -25.50
C ALA A 1006 11.03 21.48 -26.93
N PHE A 1007 10.53 22.71 -27.07
CA PHE A 1007 10.39 23.43 -28.33
C PHE A 1007 11.52 24.44 -28.45
N THR A 1008 12.29 24.39 -29.53
CA THR A 1008 13.49 25.23 -29.71
C THR A 1008 13.50 25.90 -31.07
N ASN A 1009 14.49 26.75 -31.32
CA ASN A 1009 14.64 27.48 -32.57
C ASN A 1009 15.23 26.64 -33.72
N LEU A 1010 15.46 25.34 -33.51
CA LEU A 1010 15.89 24.43 -34.59
C LEU A 1010 14.72 24.14 -35.53
N SER A 1011 15.00 24.10 -36.83
CA SER A 1011 14.05 23.63 -37.84
C SER A 1011 13.80 22.12 -37.72
N SER A 1012 12.68 21.65 -38.31
CA SER A 1012 12.38 20.20 -38.33
C SER A 1012 13.44 19.40 -39.10
N GLU A 1013 14.15 20.02 -40.05
CA GLU A 1013 15.24 19.37 -40.79
C GLU A 1013 16.50 19.20 -39.92
N GLU A 1014 16.87 20.25 -39.18
CA GLU A 1014 18.01 20.24 -38.25
C GLU A 1014 17.80 19.29 -37.07
N PHE A 1015 16.56 19.21 -36.57
CA PHE A 1015 16.20 18.32 -35.45
C PHE A 1015 16.26 16.83 -35.85
N GLY A 1016 15.97 16.52 -37.11
CA GLY A 1016 15.99 15.16 -37.66
C GLY A 1016 14.61 14.50 -37.68
N GLU A 1017 14.52 13.28 -37.14
CA GLU A 1017 13.24 12.56 -36.95
C GLU A 1017 12.54 13.09 -35.70
N GLY A 1018 11.32 13.61 -35.85
CA GLY A 1018 10.64 14.43 -34.84
C GLY A 1018 11.04 15.92 -34.91
N SER A 1019 10.10 16.84 -34.69
CA SER A 1019 10.35 18.29 -34.76
C SER A 1019 10.69 18.95 -33.42
N PHE A 1020 10.59 18.22 -32.31
CA PHE A 1020 10.89 18.69 -30.96
C PHE A 1020 11.20 17.52 -30.03
N ASN A 1021 11.91 17.77 -28.92
CA ASN A 1021 12.25 16.74 -27.94
C ASN A 1021 11.03 16.42 -27.09
N LYS A 1022 10.73 15.14 -26.84
CA LYS A 1022 9.58 14.75 -26.02
C LYS A 1022 9.81 13.41 -25.33
N GLY A 1023 9.08 13.16 -24.25
CA GLY A 1023 9.16 11.88 -23.57
C GLY A 1023 8.26 11.82 -22.36
N PHE A 1024 8.22 10.66 -21.71
CA PHE A 1024 7.54 10.46 -20.44
C PHE A 1024 8.45 9.75 -19.45
N PHE A 1025 8.11 9.83 -18.18
CA PHE A 1025 8.83 9.16 -17.12
C PHE A 1025 7.89 8.78 -15.98
N ILE A 1026 8.29 7.75 -15.25
CA ILE A 1026 7.66 7.28 -14.03
C ILE A 1026 8.74 7.27 -12.96
N SER A 1027 8.47 7.89 -11.83
CA SER A 1027 9.33 7.88 -10.64
C SER A 1027 8.58 7.18 -9.52
N ILE A 1028 9.12 6.07 -9.03
CA ILE A 1028 8.47 5.21 -8.06
C ILE A 1028 9.26 5.24 -6.74
N PRO A 1029 8.64 5.56 -5.60
CA PRO A 1029 9.29 5.42 -4.29
C PRO A 1029 9.78 3.98 -4.05
N PHE A 1030 11.03 3.82 -3.63
CA PHE A 1030 11.63 2.49 -3.45
C PHE A 1030 11.05 1.73 -2.25
N ASP A 1031 10.49 2.44 -1.28
CA ASP A 1031 9.83 1.89 -0.10
C ASP A 1031 8.50 1.16 -0.41
N LEU A 1032 7.92 1.35 -1.61
CA LEU A 1032 6.79 0.56 -2.09
C LEU A 1032 7.16 -0.92 -2.33
N PHE A 1033 8.44 -1.22 -2.56
CA PHE A 1033 8.93 -2.58 -2.84
C PHE A 1033 10.04 -3.02 -1.88
N SER A 1034 10.26 -2.29 -0.78
CA SER A 1034 11.30 -2.60 0.20
C SER A 1034 10.70 -2.85 1.57
N ILE A 1035 11.25 -3.83 2.31
CA ILE A 1035 10.89 -4.05 3.72
C ILE A 1035 11.36 -2.92 4.64
N ASN A 1036 12.26 -2.06 4.16
CA ASN A 1036 12.77 -0.91 4.90
C ASN A 1036 12.25 0.36 4.25
N ALA A 1037 11.78 1.29 5.08
CA ALA A 1037 11.48 2.65 4.64
C ALA A 1037 12.70 3.26 3.92
N SER A 1038 12.42 4.02 2.87
CA SER A 1038 13.42 4.66 2.03
C SER A 1038 12.80 5.90 1.40
N ARG A 1039 13.61 6.95 1.29
CA ARG A 1039 13.26 8.16 0.52
C ARG A 1039 13.81 8.11 -0.90
N SER A 1040 14.53 7.04 -1.25
CA SER A 1040 15.06 6.83 -2.60
C SER A 1040 13.93 6.50 -3.57
N ARG A 1041 14.13 6.84 -4.84
CA ARG A 1041 13.16 6.62 -5.91
C ARG A 1041 13.83 5.89 -7.07
N VAL A 1042 13.09 5.01 -7.72
CA VAL A 1042 13.48 4.33 -8.96
C VAL A 1042 12.76 5.03 -10.11
N GLY A 1043 13.51 5.40 -11.15
CA GLY A 1043 12.96 6.06 -12.33
C GLY A 1043 12.93 5.13 -13.53
N PHE A 1044 11.87 5.19 -14.31
CA PHE A 1044 11.80 4.74 -15.69
C PHE A 1044 11.57 5.98 -16.55
N ALA A 1045 12.34 6.18 -17.60
CA ALA A 1045 12.14 7.27 -18.54
C ALA A 1045 12.17 6.72 -19.96
N TRP A 1046 11.33 7.29 -20.81
CA TRP A 1046 11.24 6.92 -22.21
C TRP A 1046 11.14 8.17 -23.07
N SER A 1047 11.93 8.19 -24.13
CA SER A 1047 11.96 9.24 -25.14
C SER A 1047 11.92 8.55 -26.50
N PRO A 1048 10.97 8.88 -27.40
CA PRO A 1048 11.00 8.38 -28.76
C PRO A 1048 12.19 9.03 -29.46
N LEU A 1049 13.25 8.26 -29.70
CA LEU A 1049 14.48 8.67 -30.39
C LEU A 1049 15.18 9.86 -29.73
N THR A 1050 16.18 9.59 -28.91
CA THR A 1050 17.00 10.64 -28.27
C THR A 1050 17.78 11.44 -29.32
N ARG A 1051 17.31 12.65 -29.64
CA ARG A 1051 17.99 13.64 -30.50
C ARG A 1051 18.78 14.66 -29.67
N ASP A 1052 19.60 15.46 -30.34
CA ASP A 1052 20.52 16.41 -29.71
C ASP A 1052 19.87 17.75 -29.31
N GLY A 1053 18.83 18.19 -30.03
CA GLY A 1053 18.08 19.41 -29.74
C GLY A 1053 17.22 19.31 -28.46
N GLY A 1054 17.03 20.44 -27.77
CA GLY A 1054 16.19 20.51 -26.58
C GLY A 1054 16.71 19.69 -25.38
N GLN A 1055 18.01 19.43 -25.32
CA GLN A 1055 18.65 18.63 -24.26
C GLN A 1055 19.20 19.50 -23.14
N MET A 1056 18.76 19.25 -21.90
CA MET A 1056 19.28 19.94 -20.72
C MET A 1056 20.47 19.17 -20.11
N LEU A 1057 21.32 19.90 -19.38
CA LEU A 1057 22.38 19.33 -18.56
C LEU A 1057 21.79 18.61 -17.33
N HIS A 1058 22.26 17.40 -17.01
CA HIS A 1058 21.84 16.72 -15.78
C HIS A 1058 22.83 16.96 -14.64
N THR A 1059 22.50 17.92 -13.78
CA THR A 1059 23.27 18.20 -12.56
C THR A 1059 22.73 17.38 -11.38
N ARG A 1060 23.60 17.05 -10.42
CA ARG A 1060 23.20 16.35 -9.21
C ARG A 1060 22.83 17.38 -8.17
N GLY A 1061 21.66 17.18 -7.56
CA GLY A 1061 21.17 18.05 -6.50
C GLY A 1061 20.79 19.42 -7.03
N SER A 1062 19.81 19.52 -7.93
CA SER A 1062 19.16 20.82 -8.18
C SER A 1062 18.52 21.33 -6.89
N LEU A 1063 18.51 22.65 -6.72
CA LEU A 1063 17.87 23.33 -5.59
C LEU A 1063 16.39 22.95 -5.47
N TRP A 1064 15.69 22.75 -6.59
CA TRP A 1064 14.29 22.32 -6.58
C TRP A 1064 14.07 21.02 -5.78
N HIS A 1065 14.94 20.03 -5.98
CA HIS A 1065 14.87 18.76 -5.25
C HIS A 1065 15.41 18.86 -3.82
N GLN A 1066 16.47 19.64 -3.60
CA GLN A 1066 17.06 19.82 -2.25
C GLN A 1066 16.15 20.58 -1.30
N THR A 1067 15.28 21.44 -1.83
CA THR A 1067 14.33 22.27 -1.07
C THR A 1067 12.91 21.70 -1.10
N ASP A 1068 12.71 20.44 -1.54
CA ASP A 1068 11.39 19.81 -1.68
C ASP A 1068 10.55 19.96 -0.40
N GLU A 1069 11.19 19.78 0.76
CA GLU A 1069 10.53 19.91 2.07
C GLU A 1069 9.95 21.29 2.34
N ARG A 1070 10.23 22.35 1.57
CA ARG A 1070 9.59 23.68 1.70
C ARG A 1070 8.15 23.72 1.15
N SER A 1071 7.85 22.87 0.17
CA SER A 1071 6.51 22.65 -0.37
C SER A 1071 6.49 21.22 -0.93
N PRO A 1072 6.28 20.20 -0.08
CA PRO A 1072 6.56 18.80 -0.42
C PRO A 1072 5.79 18.29 -1.63
N TYR A 1073 6.50 17.99 -2.71
CA TYR A 1073 5.95 17.32 -3.88
C TYR A 1073 6.42 15.86 -3.94
N PHE A 1074 7.73 15.59 -3.89
CA PHE A 1074 8.25 14.23 -4.08
C PHE A 1074 8.23 13.37 -2.81
N ASN A 1075 8.33 14.00 -1.63
CA ASN A 1075 8.37 13.33 -0.33
C ASN A 1075 7.11 13.52 0.50
N LYS A 1076 5.98 13.77 -0.15
CA LYS A 1076 4.66 13.77 0.48
C LYS A 1076 4.11 12.35 0.54
#